data_AF-A0A9P0I5N9-F1
#
_entry.id   AF-A0A9P0I5N9-F1
#
_cell.length_a   1.000
_cell.length_b   1.000
_cell.length_c   1.000
_cell.angle_alpha   90.00
_cell.angle_beta   90.00
_cell.angle_gamma   90.00
#
_symmetry.space_group_name_H-M   'P 1'
#
loop_
_entity.id
_entity.type
_entity.pdbx_description
1 polymer ?
#
loop_
_entity_poly.entity_id
_entity_poly.type
_entity_poly.pdbx_seq_one_letter_code
_entity_poly.pdbx_strand_id
1 'polypeptide(L)'
;MDISYENMPTKQCFKCNEEALINLNVFYYAPSDTIILWNQYQIFVYVNKKFEKPVIKFNSRYEILDIMICDIYLACVDNCGEIQLHCLNTNSKIYFSMGRGSSNYIVAVSLIKNNMALCLKYNSNTYSICLNQIAKYFEFENQVQLLCNDALPPLQTPDRYIIVHGSLQSITDDHLETLQNTFCINEYQKISKNHKLVVLSFDKLDAYSCIIMCEKSQCEAKLVKLYSCPSEISNINIIEPELTVVITLAIGTVVILSWTDLKTPKIVHLNIAVHKSLVYKGSIIYTDGKTLWRADNIMSQDIKFRQFFVKQVKDFVIVGNEIICTTFTNLIYTFSIDSPESYLKDESIEYCPADRLLNNHSDYVKKILDEVNKNDVIAKKLMKERDYITALSLSNRQDVMDSVINHKVIVYDNYDDAIMENKKAILTSNFSEYFEEESFFILVKIATTTEHKLDHILSNATGDLRIHLTVSTSTKVIKTISIKVAEIKKLSYLIPLKSKAIDFTEMNVNIKIMSTIPGALDAKHKTFTILYRKQVTLHSEHFIKFNLILNRRQCLKRFEDPLAKLILQSSINNFGHLFEFEDGIKHRPSKEWQMYVRLPDKYQEVFRNKENTKHLTSKKVTYFLQQFTSEEFLKSKSNLIFSIGNEKVKIEIYNDSFSNPLLKLSSANIKILSNMRNFLSDLIYCVFTNFAPGNEFINLSSYATIENLQKAVRTCIAASSEDLEPLIEQFERNVIGVLPI
;
A
#
# COMPACT_ATOMS: atom_id res chain seq x y z
N MET A 1 34.04 39.79 -52.06
CA MET A 1 33.42 38.45 -52.03
C MET A 1 33.61 37.93 -50.62
N ASP A 2 32.65 38.26 -49.76
CA ASP A 2 32.63 37.84 -48.36
C ASP A 2 32.06 36.43 -48.30
N ILE A 3 32.93 35.45 -48.06
CA ILE A 3 32.51 34.12 -47.62
C ILE A 3 32.64 34.13 -46.10
N SER A 4 31.55 34.47 -45.43
CA SER A 4 31.38 34.24 -44.01
C SER A 4 31.39 32.74 -43.77
N TYR A 5 32.50 32.21 -43.28
CA TYR A 5 32.50 30.92 -42.59
C TYR A 5 31.67 31.08 -41.31
N GLU A 6 30.41 30.67 -41.36
CA GLU A 6 29.63 30.44 -40.14
C GLU A 6 30.38 29.39 -39.31
N ASN A 7 30.92 29.80 -38.17
CA ASN A 7 31.45 28.90 -37.16
C ASN A 7 30.29 28.04 -36.64
N MET A 8 30.06 26.88 -37.26
CA MET A 8 29.20 25.84 -36.71
C MET A 8 29.65 25.53 -35.28
N PRO A 9 28.77 25.58 -34.27
CA PRO A 9 29.16 25.31 -32.89
C PRO A 9 29.67 23.86 -32.78
N THR A 10 30.91 23.71 -32.35
CA THR A 10 31.65 22.45 -32.13
C THR A 10 31.02 21.53 -31.08
N LYS A 11 30.16 22.09 -30.23
CA LYS A 11 29.39 21.41 -29.19
C LYS A 11 27.93 21.84 -29.25
N GLN A 12 27.04 20.87 -29.27
CA GLN A 12 25.61 21.11 -29.28
C GLN A 12 24.96 20.31 -28.15
N CYS A 13 24.01 20.93 -27.47
CA CYS A 13 23.21 20.31 -26.42
C CYS A 13 21.75 20.57 -26.72
N PHE A 14 20.98 19.50 -26.86
CA PHE A 14 19.56 19.54 -27.12
C PHE A 14 18.83 18.93 -25.92
N LYS A 15 17.71 19.54 -25.54
CA LYS A 15 16.74 18.87 -24.67
C LYS A 15 15.74 18.18 -25.58
N CYS A 16 15.45 16.91 -25.34
CA CYS A 16 14.38 16.24 -26.06
C CYS A 16 13.08 17.04 -25.84
N ASN A 17 12.46 17.52 -26.92
CA ASN A 17 11.23 18.32 -26.85
C ASN A 17 10.01 17.48 -26.47
N GLU A 18 10.14 16.16 -26.53
CA GLU A 18 9.11 15.20 -26.13
C GLU A 18 9.31 14.76 -24.67
N GLU A 19 8.20 14.55 -23.95
CA GLU A 19 8.23 13.93 -22.62
C GLU A 19 8.64 12.46 -22.73
N ALA A 20 9.91 12.19 -22.42
CA ALA A 20 10.43 10.84 -22.28
C ALA A 20 10.02 10.25 -20.93
N LEU A 21 9.31 9.12 -20.95
CA LEU A 21 8.85 8.41 -19.75
C LEU A 21 10.01 7.86 -18.93
N ILE A 22 11.05 7.40 -19.62
CA ILE A 22 12.29 6.85 -19.06
C ILE A 22 13.46 7.40 -19.89
N ASN A 23 14.65 7.35 -19.31
CA ASN A 23 15.90 7.72 -19.95
C ASN A 23 16.06 7.06 -21.33
N LEU A 24 16.56 7.81 -22.32
CA LEU A 24 16.66 7.36 -23.71
C LEU A 24 18.01 6.72 -24.02
N ASN A 25 17.98 5.59 -24.71
CA ASN A 25 19.08 4.98 -25.45
C ASN A 25 19.21 5.66 -26.82
N VAL A 26 20.35 5.48 -27.48
CA VAL A 26 20.61 6.06 -28.81
C VAL A 26 21.10 4.98 -29.77
N PHE A 27 20.51 4.97 -30.96
CA PHE A 27 20.91 4.13 -32.09
C PHE A 27 21.12 5.00 -33.33
N TYR A 28 22.12 4.66 -34.13
CA TYR A 28 22.43 5.37 -35.37
C TYR A 28 22.41 4.40 -36.54
N TYR A 29 21.70 4.78 -37.59
CA TYR A 29 21.64 4.05 -38.84
C TYR A 29 22.28 4.86 -39.96
N ALA A 30 23.48 4.42 -40.34
CA ALA A 30 24.34 5.13 -41.29
C ALA A 30 23.76 5.31 -42.71
N PRO A 31 23.07 4.33 -43.32
CA PRO A 31 22.62 4.46 -44.71
C PRO A 31 21.64 5.61 -44.97
N SER A 32 20.79 5.96 -43.99
CA SER A 32 19.82 7.05 -44.10
C SER A 32 20.06 8.20 -43.11
N ASP A 33 21.26 8.30 -42.54
CA ASP A 33 21.66 9.30 -41.53
C ASP A 33 20.55 9.52 -40.47
N THR A 34 20.02 8.41 -39.96
CA THR A 34 18.87 8.39 -39.05
C THR A 34 19.32 8.09 -37.63
N ILE A 35 18.88 8.92 -36.69
CA ILE A 35 19.13 8.75 -35.26
C ILE A 35 17.83 8.35 -34.60
N ILE A 36 17.86 7.25 -33.87
CA ILE A 36 16.74 6.82 -33.05
C ILE A 36 17.09 7.00 -31.59
N LEU A 37 16.25 7.75 -30.89
CA LEU A 37 16.25 7.80 -29.43
C LEU A 37 15.11 6.92 -28.92
N TRP A 38 15.40 5.96 -28.07
CA TRP A 38 14.41 4.97 -27.67
C TRP A 38 14.54 4.55 -26.21
N ASN A 39 13.46 4.03 -25.65
CA ASN A 39 13.46 3.32 -24.37
C ASN A 39 12.49 2.13 -24.48
N GLN A 40 12.25 1.44 -23.37
CA GLN A 40 11.37 0.27 -23.32
C GLN A 40 9.94 0.54 -23.85
N TYR A 41 9.48 1.79 -23.84
CA TYR A 41 8.10 2.15 -24.16
C TYR A 41 7.95 3.13 -25.33
N GLN A 42 9.02 3.80 -25.76
CA GLN A 42 8.96 4.92 -26.69
C GLN A 42 10.13 4.90 -27.67
N ILE A 43 9.86 5.29 -28.92
CA ILE A 43 10.85 5.47 -29.97
C ILE A 43 10.61 6.82 -30.65
N PHE A 44 11.68 7.59 -30.79
CA PHE A 44 11.73 8.88 -31.47
C PHE A 44 12.74 8.80 -32.61
N VAL A 45 12.28 9.03 -33.84
CA VAL A 45 13.13 8.96 -35.04
C VAL A 45 13.45 10.37 -35.52
N TYR A 46 14.73 10.66 -35.64
CA TYR A 46 15.27 11.92 -36.16
C TYR A 46 16.07 11.63 -37.43
N VAL A 47 15.92 12.49 -38.43
CA VAL A 47 16.59 12.35 -39.73
C VAL A 47 17.51 13.56 -39.95
N ASN A 48 18.66 13.36 -40.59
CA ASN A 48 19.64 14.41 -40.89
C ASN A 48 20.16 15.14 -39.64
N LYS A 49 20.30 14.43 -38.51
CA LYS A 49 20.80 14.96 -37.23
C LYS A 49 20.06 16.20 -36.68
N LYS A 50 18.82 16.45 -37.09
CA LYS A 50 18.00 17.56 -36.59
C LYS A 50 17.19 17.12 -35.37
N PHE A 51 17.58 17.55 -34.17
CA PHE A 51 16.93 17.18 -32.91
C PHE A 51 15.75 18.08 -32.49
N GLU A 52 15.29 18.98 -33.36
CA GLU A 52 14.21 19.92 -33.04
C GLU A 52 12.87 19.23 -32.86
N LYS A 53 12.49 18.33 -33.78
CA LYS A 53 11.27 17.53 -33.66
C LYS A 53 11.50 16.14 -34.27
N PRO A 54 11.05 15.06 -33.61
CA PRO A 54 11.11 13.75 -34.21
C PRO A 54 10.20 13.71 -35.44
N VAL A 55 10.72 13.13 -36.53
CA VAL A 55 9.97 12.87 -37.76
C VAL A 55 8.88 11.83 -37.49
N ILE A 56 9.19 10.85 -36.65
CA ILE A 56 8.27 9.78 -36.25
C ILE A 56 8.35 9.60 -34.73
N LYS A 57 7.18 9.52 -34.11
CA LYS A 57 7.02 9.16 -32.70
C LYS A 57 6.20 7.89 -32.60
N PHE A 58 6.74 6.90 -31.89
CA PHE A 58 6.11 5.63 -31.64
C PHE A 58 6.06 5.37 -30.14
N ASN A 59 4.85 5.15 -29.62
CA ASN A 59 4.65 4.62 -28.27
C ASN A 59 4.31 3.14 -28.40
N SER A 60 5.15 2.29 -27.83
CA SER A 60 5.01 0.85 -27.90
C SER A 60 3.89 0.36 -26.98
N ARG A 61 3.22 -0.72 -27.38
CA ARG A 61 2.26 -1.46 -26.54
C ARG A 61 2.91 -2.61 -25.78
N TYR A 62 4.19 -2.85 -26.04
CA TYR A 62 5.00 -3.95 -25.53
C TYR A 62 6.36 -3.39 -25.13
N GLU A 63 7.08 -4.11 -24.27
CA GLU A 63 8.41 -3.70 -23.84
C GLU A 63 9.43 -3.99 -24.94
N ILE A 64 10.09 -2.94 -25.42
CA ILE A 64 11.15 -3.02 -26.43
C ILE A 64 12.46 -3.37 -25.71
N LEU A 65 13.07 -4.49 -26.12
CA LEU A 65 14.38 -4.92 -25.63
C LEU A 65 15.52 -4.44 -26.51
N ASP A 66 15.35 -4.51 -27.82
CA ASP A 66 16.34 -4.08 -28.80
C ASP A 66 15.65 -3.60 -30.09
N ILE A 67 16.36 -2.79 -30.86
CA ILE A 67 15.85 -2.19 -32.10
C ILE A 67 16.82 -2.37 -33.27
N MET A 68 16.26 -2.51 -34.46
CA MET A 68 17.02 -2.54 -35.70
C MET A 68 16.33 -1.76 -36.80
N ILE A 69 17.11 -1.06 -37.60
CA ILE A 69 16.61 -0.36 -38.77
C ILE A 69 17.19 -1.02 -40.02
N CYS A 70 16.35 -1.18 -41.02
CA CYS A 70 16.72 -1.66 -42.34
C CYS A 70 15.85 -0.97 -43.39
N ASP A 71 16.48 -0.14 -44.23
CA ASP A 71 15.83 0.72 -45.22
C ASP A 71 14.67 1.52 -44.60
N ILE A 72 13.43 1.08 -44.85
CA ILE A 72 12.19 1.73 -44.42
C ILE A 72 11.54 1.04 -43.22
N TYR A 73 12.11 -0.04 -42.68
CA TYR A 73 11.53 -0.81 -41.59
C TYR A 73 12.34 -0.67 -40.29
N LEU A 74 11.62 -0.44 -39.20
CA LEU A 74 12.10 -0.52 -37.83
C LEU A 74 11.58 -1.82 -37.22
N ALA A 75 12.49 -2.74 -36.93
CA ALA A 75 12.22 -3.97 -36.21
C ALA A 75 12.46 -3.77 -34.72
N CYS A 76 11.49 -4.13 -33.89
CA CYS A 76 11.59 -4.10 -32.43
C CYS A 76 11.47 -5.52 -31.89
N VAL A 77 12.42 -5.91 -31.05
CA VAL A 77 12.36 -7.18 -30.31
C VAL A 77 11.63 -6.96 -29.00
N ASP A 78 10.61 -7.76 -28.71
CA ASP A 78 9.89 -7.69 -27.44
C ASP A 78 10.39 -8.68 -26.39
N ASN A 79 9.89 -8.55 -25.15
CA ASN A 79 10.27 -9.40 -24.03
C ASN A 79 9.86 -10.88 -24.16
N CYS A 80 9.00 -11.20 -25.14
CA CYS A 80 8.62 -12.56 -25.51
C CYS A 80 9.51 -13.13 -26.62
N GLY A 81 10.45 -12.34 -27.15
CA GLY A 81 11.32 -12.72 -28.26
C GLY A 81 10.63 -12.64 -29.63
N GLU A 82 9.50 -11.94 -29.73
CA GLU A 82 8.82 -11.67 -31.01
C GLU A 82 9.40 -10.40 -31.67
N ILE A 83 9.45 -10.42 -33.01
CA ILE A 83 9.91 -9.28 -33.81
C ILE A 83 8.70 -8.56 -34.39
N GLN A 84 8.57 -7.29 -34.03
CA GLN A 84 7.52 -6.41 -34.53
C GLN A 84 8.11 -5.42 -35.54
N LEU A 85 7.54 -5.38 -36.74
CA LEU A 85 8.00 -4.51 -37.82
C LEU A 85 7.11 -3.28 -37.96
N HIS A 86 7.75 -2.12 -38.03
CA HIS A 86 7.12 -0.82 -38.26
C HIS A 86 7.69 -0.18 -39.52
N CYS A 87 6.83 0.23 -40.45
CA CYS A 87 7.26 0.98 -41.63
C CYS A 87 7.43 2.47 -41.29
N LEU A 88 8.59 3.04 -41.62
CA LEU A 88 8.96 4.44 -41.38
C LEU A 88 8.37 5.38 -42.47
N ASN A 89 7.97 4.85 -43.64
CA ASN A 89 7.53 5.67 -44.78
C ASN A 89 6.02 5.95 -44.86
N THR A 90 5.17 5.37 -44.01
CA THR A 90 3.71 5.54 -44.12
C THR A 90 3.06 6.06 -42.83
N ASN A 91 2.16 7.05 -42.97
CA ASN A 91 1.24 7.47 -41.91
C ASN A 91 0.24 6.36 -41.49
N SER A 92 0.31 5.18 -42.11
CA SER A 92 -0.50 4.01 -41.79
C SER A 92 0.22 3.12 -40.78
N LYS A 93 -0.39 2.96 -39.60
CA LYS A 93 -0.01 1.98 -38.56
C LYS A 93 -0.29 0.55 -39.04
N ILE A 94 0.47 0.06 -40.01
CA ILE A 94 0.37 -1.36 -40.39
C ILE A 94 1.32 -2.12 -39.47
N TYR A 95 0.74 -2.75 -38.44
CA TYR A 95 1.45 -3.66 -37.55
C TYR A 95 1.58 -5.02 -38.24
N PHE A 96 2.79 -5.40 -38.61
CA PHE A 96 3.08 -6.79 -38.97
C PHE A 96 3.81 -7.44 -37.78
N SER A 97 3.11 -8.32 -37.06
CA SER A 97 3.73 -9.24 -36.12
C SER A 97 4.18 -10.47 -36.91
N MET A 98 5.48 -10.64 -37.12
CA MET A 98 6.01 -11.90 -37.62
C MET A 98 6.38 -12.75 -36.41
N GLY A 99 5.48 -13.66 -36.04
CA GLY A 99 5.62 -14.45 -34.83
C GLY A 99 4.37 -15.19 -34.33
N ARG A 100 3.35 -15.47 -35.15
CA ARG A 100 2.26 -16.37 -34.72
C ARG A 100 2.68 -17.83 -34.82
N GLY A 101 3.63 -18.22 -34.00
CA GLY A 101 4.04 -19.61 -33.78
C GLY A 101 4.66 -19.74 -32.40
N SER A 102 4.13 -20.63 -31.58
CA SER A 102 4.48 -20.89 -30.18
C SER A 102 5.92 -21.41 -29.94
N SER A 103 6.88 -21.13 -30.84
CA SER A 103 8.20 -21.77 -30.89
C SER A 103 9.36 -20.86 -31.30
N ASN A 104 9.19 -19.53 -31.32
CA ASN A 104 10.26 -18.60 -31.70
C ASN A 104 10.63 -17.66 -30.53
N TYR A 105 11.62 -18.05 -29.71
CA TYR A 105 12.19 -17.19 -28.67
C TYR A 105 13.53 -16.62 -29.17
N ILE A 106 13.49 -15.44 -29.82
CA ILE A 106 14.68 -14.72 -30.27
C ILE A 106 15.24 -13.96 -29.07
N VAL A 107 16.50 -14.23 -28.72
CA VAL A 107 17.13 -13.71 -27.48
C VAL A 107 18.09 -12.56 -27.73
N ALA A 108 18.67 -12.48 -28.93
CA ALA A 108 19.56 -11.39 -29.33
C ALA A 108 19.57 -11.25 -30.85
N VAL A 109 19.84 -10.05 -31.35
CA VAL A 109 19.90 -9.80 -32.78
C VAL A 109 21.12 -8.95 -33.12
N SER A 110 21.70 -9.12 -34.31
CA SER A 110 22.70 -8.22 -34.89
C SER A 110 22.36 -7.89 -36.35
N LEU A 111 22.48 -6.62 -36.76
CA LEU A 111 22.23 -6.21 -38.15
C LEU A 111 23.45 -6.48 -39.04
N ILE A 112 23.25 -7.18 -40.15
CA ILE A 112 24.25 -7.41 -41.20
C ILE A 112 23.97 -6.47 -42.39
N LYS A 113 25.04 -6.04 -43.09
CA LYS A 113 24.92 -5.31 -44.37
C LYS A 113 24.03 -6.09 -45.37
N ASN A 114 23.31 -5.37 -46.25
CA ASN A 114 22.39 -5.91 -47.27
C ASN A 114 21.06 -6.49 -46.75
N ASN A 115 20.41 -5.82 -45.80
CA ASN A 115 19.05 -6.15 -45.35
C ASN A 115 18.88 -7.50 -44.64
N MET A 116 19.94 -8.02 -44.05
CA MET A 116 19.95 -9.29 -43.31
C MET A 116 20.09 -9.04 -41.80
N ALA A 117 19.25 -9.70 -41.00
CA ALA A 117 19.38 -9.74 -39.54
C ALA A 117 19.89 -11.12 -39.12
N LEU A 118 20.84 -11.12 -38.20
CA LEU A 118 21.33 -12.33 -37.54
C LEU A 118 20.67 -12.43 -36.17
N CYS A 119 19.83 -13.42 -35.98
CA CYS A 119 19.04 -13.62 -34.76
C CYS A 119 19.57 -14.85 -34.02
N LEU A 120 19.85 -14.72 -32.72
CA LEU A 120 20.09 -15.87 -31.86
C LEU A 120 18.73 -16.38 -31.36
N LYS A 121 18.41 -17.64 -31.66
CA LYS A 121 17.18 -18.30 -31.28
C LYS A 121 17.47 -19.43 -30.29
N TYR A 122 16.71 -19.46 -29.20
CA TYR A 122 16.71 -20.56 -28.25
C TYR A 122 15.45 -21.40 -28.42
N ASN A 123 15.59 -22.71 -28.64
CA ASN A 123 14.46 -23.64 -28.68
C ASN A 123 14.85 -25.01 -28.12
N SER A 124 14.00 -25.59 -27.29
CA SER A 124 14.16 -26.96 -26.76
C SER A 124 15.58 -27.27 -26.25
N ASN A 125 16.17 -26.36 -25.46
CA ASN A 125 17.54 -26.46 -24.91
C ASN A 125 18.68 -26.44 -25.95
N THR A 126 18.43 -25.89 -27.14
CA THR A 126 19.45 -25.70 -28.17
C THR A 126 19.46 -24.25 -28.64
N TYR A 127 20.67 -23.73 -28.90
CA TYR A 127 20.85 -22.42 -29.52
C TYR A 127 21.07 -22.58 -31.02
N SER A 128 20.47 -21.67 -31.80
CA SER A 128 20.63 -21.61 -33.25
C SER A 128 20.74 -20.16 -33.71
N ILE A 129 21.57 -19.93 -34.72
CA ILE A 129 21.66 -18.64 -35.41
C ILE A 129 20.72 -18.70 -36.61
N CYS A 130 19.75 -17.79 -36.64
CA CYS A 130 18.85 -17.60 -37.77
C CYS A 130 19.28 -16.38 -38.58
N LEU A 131 19.40 -16.54 -39.89
CA LEU A 131 19.59 -15.46 -40.85
C LEU A 131 18.22 -15.12 -41.45
N ASN A 132 17.77 -13.90 -41.25
CA ASN A 132 16.45 -13.43 -41.67
C ASN A 132 16.59 -12.23 -42.62
N GLN A 133 15.82 -12.23 -43.70
CA GLN A 133 15.76 -11.10 -44.64
C GLN A 133 14.72 -10.08 -44.19
N ILE A 134 15.15 -8.88 -43.80
CA ILE A 134 14.28 -7.87 -43.19
C ILE A 134 13.29 -7.29 -44.21
N ALA A 135 13.74 -7.03 -45.45
CA ALA A 135 12.95 -6.39 -46.50
C ALA A 135 11.77 -7.23 -47.02
N LYS A 136 11.72 -8.53 -46.72
CA LYS A 136 10.61 -9.44 -47.03
C LYS A 136 9.94 -9.93 -45.75
N TYR A 137 9.42 -9.01 -44.94
CA TYR A 137 8.69 -9.35 -43.72
C TYR A 137 9.48 -10.18 -42.69
N PHE A 138 10.81 -10.15 -42.61
CA PHE A 138 11.56 -11.10 -41.77
C PHE A 138 11.41 -12.57 -42.21
N GLU A 139 11.32 -12.81 -43.52
CA GLU A 139 11.38 -14.17 -44.07
C GLU A 139 12.68 -14.86 -43.66
N PHE A 140 12.51 -16.05 -43.11
CA PHE A 140 13.57 -16.93 -42.64
C PHE A 140 14.38 -17.48 -43.83
N GLU A 141 15.68 -17.19 -43.89
CA GLU A 141 16.55 -17.68 -44.96
C GLU A 141 17.32 -18.94 -44.59
N ASN A 142 17.91 -18.99 -43.40
CA ASN A 142 18.71 -20.13 -42.92
C ASN A 142 18.73 -20.22 -41.39
N GLN A 143 18.82 -21.43 -40.83
CA GLN A 143 19.05 -21.70 -39.40
C GLN A 143 20.26 -22.61 -39.26
N VAL A 144 21.24 -22.12 -38.51
CA VAL A 144 22.46 -22.83 -38.21
C VAL A 144 22.43 -23.22 -36.73
N GLN A 145 22.37 -24.51 -36.43
CA GLN A 145 22.43 -25.00 -35.05
C GLN A 145 23.85 -24.85 -34.51
N LEU A 146 23.98 -24.33 -33.28
CA LEU A 146 25.27 -24.18 -32.62
C LEU A 146 25.63 -25.45 -31.87
N LEU A 147 26.75 -26.07 -32.23
CA LEU A 147 27.29 -27.25 -31.57
C LEU A 147 28.46 -26.84 -30.67
N CYS A 148 28.37 -27.13 -29.38
CA CYS A 148 29.45 -26.96 -28.43
C CYS A 148 29.78 -28.31 -27.78
N ASN A 149 31.07 -28.52 -27.45
CA ASN A 149 31.49 -29.72 -26.73
C ASN A 149 31.01 -29.69 -25.27
N ASP A 150 30.83 -28.49 -24.71
CA ASP A 150 30.34 -28.28 -23.35
C ASP A 150 28.84 -27.98 -23.37
N ALA A 151 28.17 -28.24 -22.24
CA ALA A 151 26.77 -27.85 -22.06
C ALA A 151 26.65 -26.31 -22.08
N LEU A 152 25.88 -25.78 -23.04
CA LEU A 152 25.58 -24.35 -23.10
C LEU A 152 24.63 -23.96 -21.96
N PRO A 153 24.73 -22.72 -21.45
CA PRO A 153 23.87 -22.26 -20.36
C PRO A 153 22.39 -22.27 -20.80
N PRO A 154 21.46 -22.61 -19.89
CA PRO A 154 20.02 -22.58 -20.18
C PRO A 154 19.57 -21.14 -20.50
N LEU A 155 18.34 -20.99 -20.98
CA LEU A 155 17.75 -19.68 -21.28
C LEU A 155 17.97 -18.68 -20.13
N GLN A 156 18.66 -17.59 -20.45
CA GLN A 156 18.94 -16.47 -19.56
C GLN A 156 17.96 -15.32 -19.83
N THR A 157 18.01 -14.29 -19.00
CA THR A 157 17.29 -13.05 -19.28
C THR A 157 17.82 -12.39 -20.55
N PRO A 158 16.98 -11.74 -21.37
CA PRO A 158 17.38 -11.22 -22.69
C PRO A 158 18.55 -10.23 -22.67
N ASP A 159 18.73 -9.51 -21.57
CA ASP A 159 19.82 -8.55 -21.35
C ASP A 159 21.21 -9.19 -21.14
N ARG A 160 21.29 -10.52 -21.04
CA ARG A 160 22.53 -11.29 -20.83
C ARG A 160 23.20 -11.74 -22.14
N TYR A 161 22.55 -11.56 -23.27
CA TYR A 161 23.09 -12.01 -24.55
C TYR A 161 23.84 -10.89 -25.28
N ILE A 162 24.98 -11.22 -25.87
CA ILE A 162 25.75 -10.31 -26.74
C ILE A 162 26.01 -11.03 -28.06
N ILE A 163 25.79 -10.34 -29.18
CA ILE A 163 26.01 -10.87 -30.52
C ILE A 163 26.62 -9.83 -31.44
N VAL A 164 27.80 -10.16 -31.96
CA VAL A 164 28.59 -9.29 -32.82
C VAL A 164 29.11 -10.09 -34.00
N HIS A 165 29.20 -9.46 -35.17
CA HIS A 165 29.76 -10.09 -36.37
C HIS A 165 30.87 -9.24 -36.99
N GLY A 166 31.81 -9.93 -37.64
CA GLY A 166 32.86 -9.36 -38.47
C GLY A 166 32.80 -9.94 -39.88
N SER A 167 33.15 -9.13 -40.87
CA SER A 167 33.31 -9.54 -42.26
C SER A 167 34.69 -10.14 -42.51
N LEU A 168 34.73 -11.23 -43.28
CA LEU A 168 36.01 -11.82 -43.69
C LEU A 168 36.60 -11.25 -45.00
N GLN A 169 35.96 -10.23 -45.58
CA GLN A 169 36.31 -9.71 -46.91
C GLN A 169 37.67 -9.02 -46.95
N SER A 170 38.08 -8.38 -45.86
CA SER A 170 39.28 -7.53 -45.80
C SER A 170 40.51 -8.20 -45.16
N ILE A 171 40.46 -9.52 -44.95
CA ILE A 171 41.49 -10.26 -44.20
C ILE A 171 42.52 -10.89 -45.15
N THR A 172 43.75 -11.03 -44.67
CA THR A 172 44.84 -11.74 -45.36
C THR A 172 44.63 -13.25 -45.41
N ASP A 173 45.27 -13.93 -46.36
CA ASP A 173 45.09 -15.37 -46.55
C ASP A 173 45.70 -16.18 -45.38
N ASP A 174 46.77 -15.68 -44.74
CA ASP A 174 47.39 -16.28 -43.55
C ASP A 174 46.43 -16.33 -42.33
N HIS A 175 45.63 -15.27 -42.15
CA HIS A 175 44.62 -15.23 -41.08
C HIS A 175 43.43 -16.17 -41.40
N LEU A 176 43.10 -16.36 -42.68
CA LEU A 176 42.08 -17.34 -43.07
C LEU A 176 42.53 -18.77 -42.76
N GLU A 177 43.80 -19.11 -43.00
CA GLU A 177 44.37 -20.41 -42.63
C GLU A 177 44.35 -20.63 -41.11
N THR A 178 44.69 -19.58 -40.34
CA THR A 178 44.62 -19.61 -38.87
C THR A 178 43.19 -19.89 -38.37
N LEU A 179 42.18 -19.28 -39.00
CA LEU A 179 40.77 -19.56 -38.70
C LEU A 179 40.39 -21.00 -39.06
N GLN A 180 40.79 -21.50 -40.24
CA GLN A 180 40.51 -22.89 -40.66
C GLN A 180 41.03 -23.89 -39.63
N ASN A 181 42.25 -23.68 -39.12
CA ASN A 181 42.86 -24.50 -38.09
C ASN A 181 42.12 -24.42 -36.75
N THR A 182 41.73 -23.21 -36.32
CA THR A 182 41.05 -22.98 -35.03
C THR A 182 39.66 -23.63 -34.97
N PHE A 183 38.91 -23.58 -36.07
CA PHE A 183 37.58 -24.19 -36.15
C PHE A 183 37.60 -25.68 -36.56
N CYS A 184 38.78 -26.24 -36.87
CA CYS A 184 38.99 -27.61 -37.34
C CYS A 184 38.11 -27.96 -38.55
N ILE A 185 38.07 -27.08 -39.55
CA ILE A 185 37.25 -27.29 -40.75
C ILE A 185 38.03 -28.15 -41.75
N ASN A 186 37.42 -29.23 -42.26
CA ASN A 186 38.05 -30.17 -43.19
C ASN A 186 38.53 -29.45 -44.48
N GLU A 187 39.63 -29.92 -45.09
CA GLU A 187 40.24 -29.34 -46.31
C GLU A 187 39.26 -29.19 -47.50
N TYR A 188 38.18 -29.97 -47.52
CA TYR A 188 37.13 -29.93 -48.56
C TYR A 188 36.11 -28.79 -48.38
N GLN A 189 36.05 -28.12 -47.22
CA GLN A 189 35.19 -26.96 -46.94
C GLN A 189 36.05 -25.73 -46.65
N LYS A 190 36.65 -25.13 -47.69
CA LYS A 190 37.47 -23.92 -47.51
C LYS A 190 36.63 -22.76 -46.97
N ILE A 191 37.06 -22.16 -45.85
CA ILE A 191 36.55 -20.84 -45.43
C ILE A 191 36.80 -19.86 -46.58
N SER A 192 35.73 -19.25 -47.07
CA SER A 192 35.77 -18.22 -48.11
C SER A 192 35.57 -16.84 -47.51
N LYS A 193 36.02 -15.80 -48.24
CA LYS A 193 35.84 -14.38 -47.86
C LYS A 193 34.36 -13.95 -47.77
N ASN A 194 33.43 -14.81 -48.19
CA ASN A 194 31.98 -14.59 -48.08
C ASN A 194 31.40 -15.04 -46.73
N HIS A 195 32.17 -15.76 -45.90
CA HIS A 195 31.71 -16.15 -44.57
C HIS A 195 31.73 -14.97 -43.59
N LYS A 196 31.01 -15.13 -42.50
CA LYS A 196 30.93 -14.19 -41.37
C LYS A 196 31.50 -14.85 -40.12
N LEU A 197 32.35 -14.10 -39.42
CA LEU A 197 32.75 -14.45 -38.06
C LEU A 197 31.71 -13.90 -37.10
N VAL A 198 31.16 -14.75 -36.23
CA VAL A 198 30.22 -14.35 -35.19
C VAL A 198 30.86 -14.59 -33.83
N VAL A 199 30.77 -13.60 -32.95
CA VAL A 199 31.22 -13.70 -31.55
C VAL A 199 29.99 -13.48 -30.66
N LEU A 200 29.84 -14.38 -29.69
CA LEU A 200 28.65 -14.51 -28.85
C LEU A 200 29.03 -14.59 -27.38
N SER A 201 28.17 -14.05 -26.53
CA SER A 201 28.14 -14.39 -25.11
C SER A 201 26.70 -14.70 -24.70
N PHE A 202 26.49 -15.78 -23.96
CA PHE A 202 25.16 -16.21 -23.51
C PHE A 202 24.83 -15.75 -22.10
N ASP A 203 25.85 -15.47 -21.29
CA ASP A 203 25.76 -15.18 -19.85
C ASP A 203 26.55 -13.94 -19.43
N LYS A 204 27.23 -13.28 -20.38
CA LYS A 204 28.23 -12.22 -20.16
C LYS A 204 29.44 -12.65 -19.32
N LEU A 205 29.77 -13.94 -19.26
CA LEU A 205 31.01 -14.41 -18.61
C LEU A 205 31.92 -15.07 -19.63
N ASP A 206 31.35 -15.92 -20.48
CA ASP A 206 32.10 -16.64 -21.50
C ASP A 206 31.89 -16.00 -22.89
N ALA A 207 32.99 -15.83 -23.63
CA ALA A 207 32.98 -15.40 -25.02
C ALA A 207 33.23 -16.60 -25.94
N TYR A 208 32.32 -16.80 -26.88
CA TYR A 208 32.37 -17.87 -27.87
C TYR A 208 32.41 -17.30 -29.27
N SER A 209 32.88 -18.08 -30.24
CA SER A 209 32.84 -17.71 -31.64
C SER A 209 32.47 -18.88 -32.54
N CYS A 210 31.85 -18.57 -33.67
CA CYS A 210 31.57 -19.49 -34.76
C CYS A 210 31.69 -18.78 -36.11
N ILE A 211 31.82 -19.58 -37.16
CA ILE A 211 31.81 -19.09 -38.54
C ILE A 211 30.52 -19.56 -39.20
N ILE A 212 29.83 -18.62 -39.84
CA ILE A 212 28.60 -18.92 -40.59
C ILE A 212 28.73 -18.51 -42.05
N MET A 213 28.09 -19.28 -42.93
CA MET A 213 27.80 -18.90 -44.30
C MET A 213 26.45 -18.21 -44.37
N CYS A 214 26.37 -17.11 -45.13
CA CYS A 214 25.09 -16.46 -45.41
C CYS A 214 24.25 -17.20 -46.47
N GLU A 215 24.78 -18.26 -47.09
CA GLU A 215 24.09 -19.07 -48.11
C GLU A 215 23.49 -20.37 -47.50
N LYS A 216 22.47 -20.93 -48.15
CA LYS A 216 21.57 -22.01 -47.64
C LYS A 216 22.20 -23.40 -47.40
N SER A 217 23.52 -23.52 -47.41
CA SER A 217 24.21 -24.82 -47.38
C SER A 217 24.65 -25.29 -45.99
N GLN A 218 24.57 -24.44 -44.95
CA GLN A 218 25.08 -24.76 -43.62
C GLN A 218 23.93 -25.02 -42.63
N CYS A 219 23.86 -26.24 -42.10
CA CYS A 219 22.89 -26.62 -41.07
C CYS A 219 23.46 -26.50 -39.64
N GLU A 220 24.77 -26.67 -39.48
CA GLU A 220 25.44 -26.72 -38.17
C GLU A 220 26.73 -25.86 -38.18
N ALA A 221 27.03 -25.23 -37.05
CA ALA A 221 28.28 -24.51 -36.83
C ALA A 221 28.90 -24.92 -35.50
N LYS A 222 30.18 -25.27 -35.53
CA LYS A 222 30.96 -25.56 -34.33
C LYS A 222 31.27 -24.25 -33.59
N LEU A 223 30.93 -24.24 -32.31
CA LEU A 223 31.17 -23.14 -31.40
C LEU A 223 32.48 -23.36 -30.66
N VAL A 224 33.40 -22.41 -30.76
CA VAL A 224 34.70 -22.42 -30.08
C VAL A 224 34.67 -21.40 -28.95
N LYS A 225 34.99 -21.84 -27.74
CA LYS A 225 35.16 -20.95 -26.58
C LYS A 225 36.46 -20.17 -26.73
N LEU A 226 36.37 -18.84 -26.79
CA LEU A 226 37.52 -17.95 -26.93
C LEU A 226 38.17 -17.65 -25.58
N TYR A 227 37.36 -17.23 -24.60
CA TYR A 227 37.87 -16.81 -23.31
C TYR A 227 36.78 -16.86 -22.23
N SER A 228 37.16 -17.23 -21.01
CA SER A 228 36.31 -17.10 -19.81
C SER A 228 36.71 -15.85 -19.05
N CYS A 229 35.79 -14.91 -18.88
CA CYS A 229 36.07 -13.64 -18.21
C CYS A 229 35.88 -13.77 -16.69
N PRO A 230 36.74 -13.13 -15.88
CA PRO A 230 36.59 -13.10 -14.42
C PRO A 230 35.48 -12.16 -13.92
N SER A 231 34.84 -11.41 -14.82
CA SER A 231 33.80 -10.43 -14.50
C SER A 231 32.84 -10.27 -15.69
N GLU A 232 31.68 -9.65 -15.44
CA GLU A 232 30.64 -9.44 -16.44
C GLU A 232 31.16 -8.65 -17.65
N ILE A 233 30.93 -9.18 -18.85
CA ILE A 233 31.24 -8.56 -20.14
C ILE A 233 30.23 -7.43 -20.38
N SER A 234 30.75 -6.20 -20.43
CA SER A 234 29.97 -5.01 -20.79
C SER A 234 29.75 -4.92 -22.30
N ASN A 235 30.79 -5.16 -23.11
CA ASN A 235 30.69 -5.14 -24.57
C ASN A 235 31.77 -5.99 -25.25
N ILE A 236 31.49 -6.42 -26.48
CA ILE A 236 32.41 -7.12 -27.38
C ILE A 236 32.51 -6.32 -28.68
N ASN A 237 33.71 -6.08 -29.19
CA ASN A 237 33.93 -5.45 -30.48
C ASN A 237 34.94 -6.26 -31.30
N ILE A 238 34.76 -6.30 -32.61
CA ILE A 238 35.71 -6.92 -33.55
C ILE A 238 36.37 -5.79 -34.34
N ILE A 239 37.71 -5.70 -34.27
CA ILE A 239 38.48 -4.71 -35.00
C ILE A 239 38.90 -5.31 -36.35
N GLU A 240 38.29 -4.82 -37.43
CA GLU A 240 38.69 -5.12 -38.80
C GLU A 240 39.82 -4.17 -39.25
N PRO A 241 40.81 -4.62 -40.04
CA PRO A 241 40.89 -5.91 -40.74
C PRO A 241 41.61 -7.05 -39.99
N GLU A 242 42.27 -6.78 -38.87
CA GLU A 242 43.07 -7.76 -38.10
C GLU A 242 42.23 -8.80 -37.34
N LEU A 243 40.90 -8.65 -37.36
CA LEU A 243 39.91 -9.43 -36.62
C LEU A 243 40.14 -9.51 -35.10
N THR A 244 40.88 -8.58 -34.53
CA THR A 244 41.16 -8.59 -33.09
C THR A 244 39.85 -8.45 -32.30
N VAL A 245 39.57 -9.41 -31.41
CA VAL A 245 38.38 -9.40 -30.55
C VAL A 245 38.72 -8.64 -29.28
N VAL A 246 37.99 -7.55 -29.03
CA VAL A 246 38.15 -6.69 -27.86
C VAL A 246 36.94 -6.89 -26.96
N ILE A 247 37.18 -7.52 -25.81
CA ILE A 247 36.19 -7.79 -24.78
C ILE A 247 36.37 -6.76 -23.66
N THR A 248 35.34 -5.98 -23.37
CA THR A 248 35.38 -5.01 -22.26
C THR A 248 34.56 -5.53 -21.08
N LEU A 249 35.16 -5.57 -19.89
CA LEU A 249 34.55 -6.03 -18.65
C LEU A 249 34.04 -4.85 -17.82
N ALA A 250 32.96 -5.08 -17.09
CA ALA A 250 32.30 -4.07 -16.27
C ALA A 250 33.23 -3.46 -15.20
N ILE A 251 34.20 -4.22 -14.70
CA ILE A 251 35.23 -3.77 -13.75
C ILE A 251 36.25 -2.79 -14.34
N GLY A 252 36.16 -2.44 -15.63
CA GLY A 252 37.13 -1.56 -16.28
C GLY A 252 38.35 -2.29 -16.83
N THR A 253 38.23 -3.57 -17.15
CA THR A 253 39.31 -4.35 -17.77
C THR A 253 38.97 -4.63 -19.23
N VAL A 254 39.94 -4.45 -20.12
CA VAL A 254 39.83 -4.77 -21.55
C VAL A 254 40.72 -5.97 -21.83
N VAL A 255 40.13 -7.03 -22.37
CA VAL A 255 40.81 -8.24 -22.82
C VAL A 255 40.86 -8.21 -24.35
N ILE A 256 42.07 -8.23 -24.90
CA ILE A 256 42.31 -8.18 -26.34
C ILE A 256 42.82 -9.56 -26.77
N LEU A 257 42.07 -10.18 -27.68
CA LEU A 257 42.36 -11.50 -28.24
C LEU A 257 42.71 -11.36 -29.71
N SER A 258 43.92 -11.78 -30.07
CA SER A 258 44.31 -11.98 -31.47
C SER A 258 44.01 -13.40 -31.90
N TRP A 259 43.52 -13.60 -33.13
CA TRP A 259 43.32 -14.95 -33.67
C TRP A 259 44.61 -15.72 -33.87
N THR A 260 45.75 -15.02 -34.00
CA THR A 260 47.07 -15.65 -34.10
C THR A 260 47.56 -16.22 -32.78
N ASP A 261 47.10 -15.67 -31.64
CA ASP A 261 47.44 -16.15 -30.30
C ASP A 261 46.28 -15.94 -29.32
N LEU A 262 45.38 -16.93 -29.28
CA LEU A 262 44.27 -16.95 -28.33
C LEU A 262 44.71 -17.34 -26.91
N LYS A 263 45.91 -17.91 -26.74
CA LYS A 263 46.37 -18.45 -25.43
C LYS A 263 46.93 -17.37 -24.53
N THR A 264 47.53 -16.33 -25.10
CA THR A 264 48.07 -15.20 -24.32
C THR A 264 47.26 -13.91 -24.57
N PRO A 265 46.11 -13.73 -23.89
CA PRO A 265 45.33 -12.51 -24.03
C PRO A 265 46.12 -11.30 -23.53
N LYS A 266 46.05 -10.19 -24.27
CA LYS A 266 46.56 -8.91 -23.76
C LYS A 266 45.50 -8.28 -22.87
N ILE A 267 45.82 -8.10 -21.60
CA ILE A 267 44.93 -7.51 -20.60
C ILE A 267 45.36 -6.08 -20.32
N VAL A 268 44.39 -5.17 -20.36
CA VAL A 268 44.55 -3.74 -20.12
C VAL A 268 43.54 -3.29 -19.08
N HIS A 269 43.95 -2.42 -18.16
CA HIS A 269 43.05 -1.81 -17.19
C HIS A 269 42.77 -0.35 -17.54
N LEU A 270 41.49 0.01 -17.53
CA LEU A 270 41.00 1.36 -17.67
C LEU A 270 40.96 2.04 -16.30
N ASN A 271 40.86 3.37 -16.30
CA ASN A 271 40.85 4.17 -15.08
C ASN A 271 39.52 4.10 -14.29
N ILE A 272 38.42 3.64 -14.90
CA ILE A 272 37.09 3.52 -14.28
C ILE A 272 36.35 2.27 -14.78
N ALA A 273 35.28 1.90 -14.06
CA ALA A 273 34.34 0.86 -14.46
C ALA A 273 33.65 1.20 -15.81
N VAL A 274 33.18 0.18 -16.51
CA VAL A 274 32.56 0.33 -17.83
C VAL A 274 31.12 -0.14 -17.83
N HIS A 275 30.23 0.78 -18.14
CA HIS A 275 28.83 0.53 -18.46
C HIS A 275 28.63 0.23 -19.94
N LYS A 276 29.21 1.05 -20.82
CA LYS A 276 29.22 0.87 -22.28
C LYS A 276 30.56 1.33 -22.87
N SER A 277 31.04 0.63 -23.89
CA SER A 277 32.26 0.99 -24.64
C SER A 277 32.08 0.85 -26.14
N LEU A 278 32.81 1.63 -26.94
CA LEU A 278 32.91 1.51 -28.39
C LEU A 278 34.36 1.74 -28.84
N VAL A 279 34.83 0.97 -29.81
CA VAL A 279 36.17 1.12 -30.39
C VAL A 279 36.15 2.22 -31.47
N TYR A 280 37.15 3.09 -31.47
CA TYR A 280 37.32 4.17 -32.43
C TYR A 280 38.80 4.41 -32.80
N LYS A 281 39.20 4.18 -34.05
CA LYS A 281 40.56 4.48 -34.57
C LYS A 281 41.72 4.07 -33.62
N GLY A 282 41.67 2.86 -33.04
CA GLY A 282 42.70 2.38 -32.10
C GLY A 282 42.59 2.90 -30.66
N SER A 283 41.53 3.66 -30.36
CA SER A 283 41.12 4.10 -29.02
C SER A 283 39.81 3.40 -28.61
N ILE A 284 39.48 3.41 -27.31
CA ILE A 284 38.18 2.98 -26.78
C ILE A 284 37.56 4.17 -26.10
N ILE A 285 36.32 4.44 -26.46
CA ILE A 285 35.47 5.44 -25.82
C ILE A 285 34.53 4.67 -24.90
N TYR A 286 34.43 5.07 -23.64
CA TYR A 286 33.68 4.33 -22.63
C TYR A 286 33.09 5.24 -21.56
N THR A 287 32.03 4.76 -20.92
CA THR A 287 31.33 5.46 -19.82
C THR A 287 31.07 4.54 -18.65
N ASP A 288 31.11 5.07 -17.43
CA ASP A 288 30.65 4.43 -16.18
C ASP A 288 29.21 4.82 -15.81
N GLY A 289 28.51 5.56 -16.67
CA GLY A 289 27.20 6.15 -16.35
C GLY A 289 27.29 7.55 -15.73
N LYS A 290 28.48 8.01 -15.30
CA LYS A 290 28.70 9.33 -14.70
C LYS A 290 29.55 10.23 -15.57
N THR A 291 30.54 9.67 -16.25
CA THR A 291 31.55 10.36 -17.04
C THR A 291 31.79 9.61 -18.34
N LEU A 292 32.32 10.30 -19.36
CA LEU A 292 32.69 9.70 -20.62
C LEU A 292 34.20 9.91 -20.83
N TRP A 293 34.89 8.86 -21.23
CA TRP A 293 36.35 8.83 -21.37
C TRP A 293 36.77 8.28 -22.72
N ARG A 294 37.95 8.71 -23.17
CA ARG A 294 38.69 8.15 -24.29
C ARG A 294 40.01 7.59 -23.74
N ALA A 295 40.26 6.31 -23.99
CA ALA A 295 41.56 5.69 -23.78
C ALA A 295 42.25 5.53 -25.13
N ASP A 296 43.33 6.28 -25.35
CA ASP A 296 44.16 6.18 -26.54
C ASP A 296 45.26 5.11 -26.34
N ASN A 297 45.70 4.51 -27.45
CA ASN A 297 46.83 3.56 -27.51
C ASN A 297 46.68 2.27 -26.69
N ILE A 298 45.49 1.67 -26.68
CA ILE A 298 45.18 0.48 -25.88
C ILE A 298 45.99 -0.75 -26.34
N MET A 299 46.43 -0.74 -27.61
CA MET A 299 47.35 -1.75 -28.14
C MET A 299 48.81 -1.57 -27.70
N SER A 300 49.15 -0.49 -27.00
CA SER A 300 50.50 -0.22 -26.46
C SER A 300 50.56 -0.43 -24.93
N GLN A 301 51.69 -0.17 -24.28
CA GLN A 301 51.81 -0.18 -22.81
C GLN A 301 51.42 1.18 -22.18
N ASP A 302 51.53 2.27 -22.94
CA ASP A 302 51.30 3.64 -22.46
C ASP A 302 49.93 4.18 -22.88
N ILE A 303 48.93 3.91 -22.05
CA ILE A 303 47.56 4.35 -22.30
C ILE A 303 47.37 5.79 -21.83
N LYS A 304 46.83 6.63 -22.71
CA LYS A 304 46.48 8.02 -22.36
C LYS A 304 44.98 8.14 -22.19
N PHE A 305 44.56 8.63 -21.02
CA PHE A 305 43.17 8.85 -20.68
C PHE A 305 42.81 10.32 -20.88
N ARG A 306 41.70 10.59 -21.56
CA ARG A 306 41.12 11.92 -21.70
C ARG A 306 39.64 11.89 -21.35
N GLN A 307 39.22 12.77 -20.46
CA GLN A 307 37.82 12.87 -20.08
C GLN A 307 37.08 13.87 -20.97
N PHE A 308 35.90 13.50 -21.46
CA PHE A 308 35.01 14.41 -22.17
C PHE A 308 34.24 15.32 -21.21
N PHE A 309 33.79 16.49 -21.68
CA PHE A 309 33.06 17.46 -20.84
C PHE A 309 31.68 16.98 -20.35
N VAL A 310 31.12 15.94 -20.97
CA VAL A 310 29.75 15.47 -20.70
C VAL A 310 29.70 14.62 -19.42
N LYS A 311 28.67 14.87 -18.60
CA LYS A 311 28.40 14.14 -17.36
C LYS A 311 27.07 13.39 -17.44
N GLN A 312 26.93 12.36 -16.60
CA GLN A 312 25.74 11.51 -16.49
C GLN A 312 25.34 10.85 -17.82
N VAL A 313 26.33 10.37 -18.58
CA VAL A 313 26.09 9.73 -19.87
C VAL A 313 25.42 8.38 -19.65
N LYS A 314 24.20 8.23 -20.17
CA LYS A 314 23.47 6.96 -20.15
C LYS A 314 23.90 6.08 -21.31
N ASP A 315 23.85 6.62 -22.52
CA ASP A 315 24.12 5.88 -23.74
C ASP A 315 24.80 6.77 -24.79
N PHE A 316 25.55 6.17 -25.71
CA PHE A 316 26.23 6.91 -26.79
C PHE A 316 26.48 6.06 -28.03
N VAL A 317 26.60 6.75 -29.17
CA VAL A 317 27.00 6.21 -30.47
C VAL A 317 28.05 7.12 -31.12
N ILE A 318 28.84 6.53 -32.01
CA ILE A 318 29.87 7.23 -32.78
C ILE A 318 29.36 7.38 -34.22
N VAL A 319 29.32 8.62 -34.71
CA VAL A 319 28.90 8.97 -36.08
C VAL A 319 30.03 9.71 -36.77
N GLY A 320 30.85 9.00 -37.56
CA GLY A 320 32.02 9.58 -38.21
C GLY A 320 33.06 10.07 -37.19
N ASN A 321 33.22 11.38 -37.05
CA ASN A 321 34.08 12.02 -36.04
C ASN A 321 33.28 12.70 -34.91
N GLU A 322 32.00 12.38 -34.76
CA GLU A 322 31.13 12.95 -33.73
C GLU A 322 30.66 11.87 -32.76
N ILE A 323 30.52 12.24 -31.50
CA ILE A 323 29.76 11.46 -30.52
C ILE A 323 28.38 12.08 -30.40
N ILE A 324 27.37 11.21 -30.42
CA ILE A 324 26.01 11.55 -30.04
C ILE A 324 25.71 10.75 -28.78
N CYS A 325 25.47 11.43 -27.66
CA CYS A 325 25.19 10.77 -26.39
C CYS A 325 23.95 11.33 -25.69
N THR A 326 23.27 10.45 -24.96
CA THR A 326 22.11 10.77 -24.13
C THR A 326 22.51 10.72 -22.66
N THR A 327 21.93 11.61 -21.85
CA THR A 327 22.17 11.64 -20.40
C THR A 327 21.00 11.08 -19.59
N PHE A 328 21.24 10.78 -18.31
CA PHE A 328 20.18 10.47 -17.36
C PHE A 328 19.20 11.65 -17.12
N THR A 329 19.52 12.84 -17.61
CA THR A 329 18.64 14.02 -17.59
C THR A 329 17.90 14.25 -18.92
N ASN A 330 17.95 13.29 -19.85
CA ASN A 330 17.34 13.36 -21.18
C ASN A 330 17.86 14.53 -22.04
N LEU A 331 19.12 14.92 -21.82
CA LEU A 331 19.85 15.82 -22.71
C LEU A 331 20.59 14.99 -23.76
N ILE A 332 20.65 15.52 -24.98
CA ILE A 332 21.35 14.92 -26.11
C ILE A 332 22.52 15.84 -26.43
N TYR A 333 23.73 15.32 -26.33
CA TYR A 333 24.93 16.05 -26.69
C TYR A 333 25.47 15.56 -28.03
N THR A 334 25.91 16.49 -28.87
CA THR A 334 26.63 16.22 -30.12
C THR A 334 27.91 17.03 -30.13
N PHE A 335 29.05 16.36 -30.29
CA PHE A 335 30.35 17.01 -30.28
C PHE A 335 31.40 16.18 -31.04
N SER A 336 32.42 16.84 -31.57
CA SER A 336 33.50 16.15 -32.30
C SER A 336 34.47 15.44 -31.37
N ILE A 337 34.84 14.19 -31.68
CA ILE A 337 35.78 13.39 -30.90
C ILE A 337 37.17 14.02 -30.91
N ASP A 338 37.67 14.41 -32.08
CA ASP A 338 39.04 14.90 -32.23
C ASP A 338 39.20 16.40 -31.90
N SER A 339 38.11 17.11 -31.54
CA SER A 339 38.19 18.53 -31.14
C SER A 339 38.77 18.68 -29.72
N PRO A 340 39.78 19.53 -29.50
CA PRO A 340 40.35 19.77 -28.17
C PRO A 340 39.32 20.34 -27.19
N GLU A 341 38.32 21.05 -27.69
CA GLU A 341 37.27 21.62 -26.86
C GLU A 341 36.38 20.53 -26.23
N SER A 342 36.27 19.35 -26.84
CA SER A 342 35.44 18.24 -26.35
C SER A 342 35.98 17.59 -25.08
N TYR A 343 37.23 17.88 -24.73
CA TYR A 343 37.86 17.38 -23.52
C TYR A 343 37.74 18.39 -22.39
N LEU A 344 37.64 17.90 -21.15
CA LEU A 344 37.91 18.75 -20.00
C LEU A 344 39.36 19.20 -20.11
N LYS A 345 39.59 20.52 -20.00
CA LYS A 345 40.96 21.03 -19.86
C LYS A 345 41.54 20.38 -18.60
N ASP A 346 42.80 19.97 -18.66
CA ASP A 346 43.59 19.62 -17.48
C ASP A 346 43.76 20.89 -16.63
N GLU A 347 42.70 21.30 -15.94
CA GLU A 347 42.74 22.43 -15.03
C GLU A 347 43.35 21.94 -13.73
N SER A 348 44.58 22.37 -13.49
CA SER A 348 45.29 22.37 -12.21
C SER A 348 44.61 23.23 -11.13
N ILE A 349 43.29 23.38 -11.19
CA ILE A 349 42.51 24.20 -10.28
C ILE A 349 41.23 23.43 -9.95
N GLU A 350 41.35 22.56 -8.96
CA GLU A 350 40.28 21.76 -8.39
C GLU A 350 39.18 22.62 -7.69
N TYR A 351 39.35 23.95 -7.60
CA TYR A 351 38.45 24.85 -6.89
C TYR A 351 38.22 26.20 -7.58
N CYS A 352 36.96 26.46 -7.93
CA CYS A 352 36.49 27.83 -8.15
C CYS A 352 36.36 28.53 -6.78
N PRO A 353 37.03 29.66 -6.52
CA PRO A 353 36.93 30.34 -5.24
C PRO A 353 35.49 30.78 -4.98
N ALA A 354 35.00 30.50 -3.75
CA ALA A 354 33.63 30.74 -3.34
C ALA A 354 33.19 32.20 -3.59
N ASP A 355 34.11 33.16 -3.50
CA ASP A 355 33.87 34.59 -3.74
C ASP A 355 33.43 34.90 -5.19
N ARG A 356 33.89 34.11 -6.18
CA ARG A 356 33.43 34.26 -7.58
C ARG A 356 32.03 33.66 -7.82
N LEU A 357 31.65 32.65 -7.05
CA LEU A 357 30.35 31.99 -7.12
C LEU A 357 29.27 32.76 -6.35
N LEU A 358 29.64 33.33 -5.20
CA LEU A 358 28.75 33.94 -4.22
C LEU A 358 28.56 35.46 -4.39
N ASN A 359 29.30 36.12 -5.29
CA ASN A 359 29.07 37.54 -5.56
C ASN A 359 27.69 37.79 -6.20
N ASN A 360 26.94 38.71 -5.60
CA ASN A 360 25.48 38.96 -5.64
C ASN A 360 24.80 39.26 -6.99
N HIS A 361 25.42 38.93 -8.13
CA HIS A 361 24.83 39.13 -9.47
C HIS A 361 24.93 37.92 -10.39
N SER A 362 25.19 36.72 -9.87
CA SER A 362 25.25 35.51 -10.69
C SER A 362 23.89 34.78 -10.71
N ASP A 363 23.36 34.52 -11.91
CA ASP A 363 22.16 33.72 -12.14
C ASP A 363 22.23 32.32 -11.49
N TYR A 364 23.44 31.87 -11.12
CA TYR A 364 23.69 30.57 -10.50
C TYR A 364 23.16 30.48 -9.07
N VAL A 365 23.37 31.49 -8.22
CA VAL A 365 22.82 31.49 -6.84
C VAL A 365 21.30 31.48 -6.88
N LYS A 366 20.72 32.25 -7.80
CA LYS A 366 19.27 32.28 -8.02
C LYS A 366 18.75 30.92 -8.49
N LYS A 367 19.42 30.27 -9.46
CA LYS A 367 19.06 28.91 -9.92
C LYS A 367 19.19 27.87 -8.82
N ILE A 368 20.22 27.95 -7.97
CA ILE A 368 20.39 27.04 -6.84
C ILE A 368 19.24 27.25 -5.85
N LEU A 369 18.90 28.49 -5.51
CA LEU A 369 17.76 28.80 -4.64
C LEU A 369 16.44 28.34 -5.27
N ASP A 370 16.26 28.49 -6.59
CA ASP A 370 15.07 28.02 -7.30
C ASP A 370 14.97 26.49 -7.27
N GLU A 371 16.07 25.76 -7.45
CA GLU A 371 16.09 24.29 -7.32
C GLU A 371 15.90 23.83 -5.88
N VAL A 372 16.47 24.52 -4.88
CA VAL A 372 16.20 24.26 -3.46
C VAL A 372 14.72 24.47 -3.15
N ASN A 373 14.12 25.55 -3.64
CA ASN A 373 12.69 25.82 -3.47
C ASN A 373 11.82 24.74 -4.16
N LYS A 374 12.21 24.27 -5.35
CA LYS A 374 11.53 23.14 -6.02
C LYS A 374 11.64 21.86 -5.20
N ASN A 375 12.83 21.56 -4.68
CA ASN A 375 13.05 20.40 -3.82
C ASN A 375 12.23 20.47 -2.53
N ASP A 376 12.10 21.65 -1.92
CA ASP A 376 11.22 21.85 -0.77
C ASP A 376 9.75 21.61 -1.10
N VAL A 377 9.30 22.03 -2.28
CA VAL A 377 7.93 21.75 -2.77
C VAL A 377 7.74 20.25 -2.99
N ILE A 378 8.71 19.56 -3.57
CA ILE A 378 8.68 18.10 -3.79
C ILE A 378 8.69 17.36 -2.44
N ALA A 379 9.56 17.75 -1.51
CA ALA A 379 9.61 17.17 -0.17
C ALA A 379 8.27 17.31 0.55
N LYS A 380 7.61 18.47 0.45
CA LYS A 380 6.25 18.67 0.98
C LYS A 380 5.20 17.78 0.30
N LYS A 381 5.33 17.49 -1.00
CA LYS A 381 4.43 16.54 -1.70
C LYS A 381 4.68 15.10 -1.27
N LEU A 382 5.93 14.67 -1.17
CA LEU A 382 6.31 13.34 -0.71
C LEU A 382 5.83 13.07 0.72
N MET A 383 5.95 14.06 1.61
CA MET A 383 5.41 13.94 2.98
C MET A 383 3.89 13.74 2.96
N LYS A 384 3.15 14.47 2.12
CA LYS A 384 1.70 14.27 1.97
C LYS A 384 1.32 12.91 1.40
N GLU A 385 2.08 12.38 0.44
CA GLU A 385 1.82 11.03 -0.10
C GLU A 385 2.11 9.94 0.93
N ARG A 386 3.24 10.06 1.66
CA ARG A 386 3.57 9.18 2.79
C ARG A 386 2.43 9.15 3.81
N ASP A 387 1.91 10.31 4.13
CA ASP A 387 0.79 10.51 5.05
C ASP A 387 -0.49 9.80 4.56
N TYR A 388 -0.83 9.90 3.28
CA TYR A 388 -1.97 9.17 2.69
C TYR A 388 -1.78 7.64 2.73
N ILE A 389 -0.59 7.15 2.39
CA ILE A 389 -0.26 5.71 2.47
C ILE A 389 -0.37 5.22 3.92
N THR A 390 0.10 6.03 4.87
CA THR A 390 0.00 5.71 6.30
C THR A 390 -1.46 5.66 6.75
N ALA A 391 -2.29 6.62 6.34
CA ALA A 391 -3.73 6.64 6.63
C ALA A 391 -4.45 5.40 6.06
N LEU A 392 -4.15 5.00 4.82
CA LEU A 392 -4.66 3.76 4.22
C LEU A 392 -4.20 2.52 5.00
N SER A 393 -2.93 2.50 5.43
CA SER A 393 -2.38 1.37 6.17
C SER A 393 -3.05 1.20 7.55
N LEU A 394 -3.28 2.32 8.26
CA LEU A 394 -3.97 2.32 9.55
C LEU A 394 -5.45 1.93 9.42
N SER A 395 -6.12 2.29 8.32
CA SER A 395 -7.53 1.93 8.09
C SER A 395 -7.78 0.42 8.14
N ASN A 396 -6.79 -0.38 7.74
CA ASN A 396 -6.84 -1.84 7.72
C ASN A 396 -6.44 -2.49 9.06
N ARG A 397 -5.91 -1.73 10.03
CA ARG A 397 -5.36 -2.24 11.30
C ARG A 397 -6.10 -1.69 12.52
N GLN A 398 -7.35 -2.14 12.71
CA GLN A 398 -8.17 -1.71 13.85
C GLN A 398 -7.60 -2.15 15.20
N ASP A 399 -6.85 -3.25 15.23
CA ASP A 399 -6.12 -3.74 16.41
C ASP A 399 -5.11 -2.71 16.95
N VAL A 400 -4.39 -2.03 16.04
CA VAL A 400 -3.44 -0.96 16.39
C VAL A 400 -4.20 0.29 16.81
N MET A 401 -5.30 0.61 16.14
CA MET A 401 -6.07 1.80 16.48
C MET A 401 -6.81 1.68 17.82
N ASP A 402 -7.24 0.46 18.21
CA ASP A 402 -7.84 0.17 19.52
C ASP A 402 -6.84 0.30 20.68
N SER A 403 -5.52 0.09 20.46
CA SER A 403 -4.50 0.32 21.50
C SER A 403 -4.14 1.81 21.67
N VAL A 404 -4.32 2.59 20.61
CA VAL A 404 -4.00 4.03 20.61
C VAL A 404 -5.18 4.87 21.07
N ILE A 405 -6.39 4.54 20.63
CA ILE A 405 -7.59 5.36 20.87
C ILE A 405 -8.40 4.80 22.03
N ASN A 406 -8.40 5.55 23.12
CA ASN A 406 -9.27 5.31 24.26
C ASN A 406 -10.59 6.05 24.06
N HIS A 407 -11.69 5.35 24.28
CA HIS A 407 -13.03 5.92 24.23
C HIS A 407 -13.79 5.62 25.52
N LYS A 408 -14.69 6.53 25.91
CA LYS A 408 -15.62 6.32 27.02
C LYS A 408 -16.95 7.00 26.70
N VAL A 409 -18.04 6.23 26.77
CA VAL A 409 -19.40 6.74 26.58
C VAL A 409 -20.10 6.76 27.93
N ILE A 410 -20.73 7.90 28.27
CA ILE A 410 -21.41 8.10 29.56
C ILE A 410 -22.77 8.74 29.28
N VAL A 411 -23.81 8.29 29.99
CA VAL A 411 -25.18 8.84 29.87
C VAL A 411 -25.52 9.68 31.10
N TYR A 412 -25.91 10.93 30.87
CA TYR A 412 -26.36 11.88 31.88
C TYR A 412 -27.86 12.16 31.74
N ASP A 413 -28.50 12.41 32.88
CA ASP A 413 -29.93 12.71 32.95
C ASP A 413 -30.19 14.23 32.96
N ASN A 414 -29.15 15.03 33.24
CA ASN A 414 -29.20 16.50 33.28
C ASN A 414 -27.97 17.10 32.60
N TYR A 415 -28.17 18.22 31.90
CA TYR A 415 -27.13 19.02 31.26
C TYR A 415 -26.13 19.59 32.28
N ASP A 416 -26.60 20.12 33.40
CA ASP A 416 -25.74 20.76 34.40
C ASP A 416 -24.70 19.79 34.97
N ASP A 417 -25.10 18.53 35.19
CA ASP A 417 -24.21 17.47 35.65
C ASP A 417 -23.16 17.11 34.59
N ALA A 418 -23.58 17.03 33.32
CA ALA A 418 -22.69 16.72 32.22
C ALA A 418 -21.59 17.77 32.05
N ILE A 419 -21.94 19.06 32.14
CA ILE A 419 -21.00 20.19 31.99
C ILE A 419 -20.17 20.43 33.25
N MET A 420 -20.72 20.23 34.44
CA MET A 420 -19.96 20.38 35.69
C MET A 420 -18.79 19.39 35.74
N GLU A 421 -19.02 18.13 35.35
CA GLU A 421 -17.97 17.11 35.26
C GLU A 421 -17.07 17.30 34.03
N ASN A 422 -17.55 17.98 32.98
CA ASN A 422 -16.86 18.09 31.68
C ASN A 422 -16.95 19.50 31.07
N LYS A 423 -16.32 20.47 31.72
CA LYS A 423 -16.37 21.90 31.34
C LYS A 423 -15.96 22.22 29.89
N LYS A 424 -15.19 21.34 29.23
CA LYS A 424 -14.71 21.50 27.86
C LYS A 424 -15.48 20.65 26.83
N ALA A 425 -16.68 20.15 27.18
CA ALA A 425 -17.48 19.36 26.25
C ALA A 425 -17.97 20.21 25.07
N ILE A 426 -17.79 19.68 23.86
CA ILE A 426 -18.26 20.25 22.60
C ILE A 426 -19.74 19.89 22.46
N LEU A 427 -20.58 20.92 22.35
CA LEU A 427 -22.00 20.75 22.06
C LEU A 427 -22.18 20.44 20.57
N THR A 428 -23.00 19.43 20.28
CA THR A 428 -23.22 18.83 18.96
C THR A 428 -24.56 19.24 18.33
N SER A 429 -25.35 20.07 19.00
CA SER A 429 -26.71 20.46 18.57
C SER A 429 -27.02 21.89 18.97
N ASN A 430 -28.19 22.40 18.56
CA ASN A 430 -28.64 23.73 18.94
C ASN A 430 -28.78 23.84 20.46
N PHE A 431 -28.41 25.00 21.01
CA PHE A 431 -28.40 25.22 22.46
C PHE A 431 -29.76 24.91 23.11
N SER A 432 -30.87 25.20 22.43
CA SER A 432 -32.24 24.93 22.89
C SER A 432 -32.50 23.44 23.18
N GLU A 433 -31.93 22.51 22.40
CA GLU A 433 -32.11 21.06 22.60
C GLU A 433 -31.51 20.58 23.93
N TYR A 434 -30.61 21.35 24.55
CA TYR A 434 -29.99 20.98 25.81
C TYR A 434 -30.83 21.31 27.05
N PHE A 435 -31.88 22.12 26.88
CA PHE A 435 -32.77 22.56 27.94
C PHE A 435 -34.19 22.01 27.78
N GLU A 436 -34.39 21.09 26.84
CA GLU A 436 -35.67 20.40 26.65
C GLU A 436 -35.91 19.37 27.76
N GLU A 437 -37.14 19.33 28.28
CA GLU A 437 -37.56 18.37 29.30
C GLU A 437 -37.48 16.93 28.80
N GLU A 438 -37.23 16.00 29.73
CA GLU A 438 -37.10 14.56 29.44
C GLU A 438 -36.04 14.24 28.37
N SER A 439 -34.90 14.93 28.41
CA SER A 439 -33.76 14.64 27.54
C SER A 439 -32.67 13.88 28.29
N PHE A 440 -32.02 12.95 27.60
CA PHE A 440 -30.79 12.32 28.06
C PHE A 440 -29.62 12.86 27.24
N PHE A 441 -28.46 12.91 27.88
CA PHE A 441 -27.25 13.43 27.27
C PHE A 441 -26.19 12.34 27.18
N ILE A 442 -25.85 11.94 25.96
CA ILE A 442 -24.77 10.98 25.72
C ILE A 442 -23.48 11.77 25.55
N LEU A 443 -22.56 11.59 26.49
CA LEU A 443 -21.22 12.13 26.43
C LEU A 443 -20.27 11.08 25.86
N VAL A 444 -19.67 11.38 24.71
CA VAL A 444 -18.64 10.55 24.08
C VAL A 444 -17.28 11.20 24.29
N LYS A 445 -16.41 10.56 25.07
CA LYS A 445 -15.02 10.97 25.28
C LYS A 445 -14.10 10.15 24.38
N ILE A 446 -13.18 10.82 23.69
CA ILE A 446 -12.16 10.21 22.84
C ILE A 446 -10.82 10.82 23.23
N ALA A 447 -9.83 9.98 23.50
CA ALA A 447 -8.47 10.40 23.84
C ALA A 447 -7.45 9.47 23.20
N THR A 448 -6.28 9.99 22.84
CA THR A 448 -5.15 9.19 22.34
C THR A 448 -4.16 8.89 23.46
N THR A 449 -3.50 7.74 23.40
CA THR A 449 -2.33 7.45 24.25
C THR A 449 -1.13 8.27 23.77
N THR A 450 -0.31 8.74 24.71
CA THR A 450 0.72 9.78 24.51
C THR A 450 1.96 9.35 23.70
N GLU A 451 1.87 8.34 22.83
CA GLU A 451 2.99 7.99 21.96
C GLU A 451 3.17 9.07 20.86
N HIS A 452 4.09 9.99 21.12
CA HIS A 452 4.35 11.24 20.39
C HIS A 452 4.49 11.15 18.85
N LYS A 453 4.63 9.95 18.26
CA LYS A 453 4.72 9.78 16.79
C LYS A 453 3.35 9.62 16.13
N LEU A 454 2.40 8.94 16.77
CA LEU A 454 1.11 8.62 16.15
C LEU A 454 0.15 9.80 16.19
N ASP A 455 0.21 10.63 17.24
CA ASP A 455 -0.51 11.92 17.27
C ASP A 455 -0.04 12.86 16.15
N HIS A 456 1.27 12.93 15.89
CA HIS A 456 1.83 13.73 14.79
C HIS A 456 1.43 13.16 13.41
N ILE A 457 1.34 11.83 13.29
CA ILE A 457 0.80 11.18 12.09
C ILE A 457 -0.69 11.47 11.96
N LEU A 458 -1.51 11.39 13.01
CA LEU A 458 -2.94 11.67 12.92
C LEU A 458 -3.26 13.16 12.69
N SER A 459 -2.43 14.07 13.22
CA SER A 459 -2.55 15.52 13.01
C SER A 459 -2.04 15.96 11.64
N ASN A 460 -0.93 15.38 11.16
CA ASN A 460 -0.35 15.77 9.87
C ASN A 460 -0.89 14.97 8.71
N ALA A 461 -1.27 13.71 8.93
CA ALA A 461 -1.56 12.82 7.81
C ALA A 461 -2.75 13.25 7.00
N THR A 462 -3.62 14.12 7.53
CA THR A 462 -4.74 14.67 6.78
C THR A 462 -5.37 15.87 7.46
N GLY A 463 -5.20 17.07 6.89
CA GLY A 463 -5.86 18.30 7.36
C GLY A 463 -7.41 18.34 7.24
N ASP A 464 -8.07 17.19 7.13
CA ASP A 464 -9.54 17.06 7.06
C ASP A 464 -10.04 15.83 7.82
N LEU A 465 -9.47 15.58 9.00
CA LEU A 465 -9.93 14.53 9.90
C LEU A 465 -11.33 14.88 10.45
N ARG A 466 -12.23 13.90 10.41
CA ARG A 466 -13.62 14.04 10.89
C ARG A 466 -13.99 12.91 11.83
N ILE A 467 -14.67 13.26 12.91
CA ILE A 467 -15.26 12.31 13.85
C ILE A 467 -16.75 12.22 13.53
N HIS A 468 -17.18 11.03 13.16
CA HIS A 468 -18.57 10.67 12.92
C HIS A 468 -19.10 9.87 14.11
N LEU A 469 -20.08 10.42 14.80
CA LEU A 469 -20.79 9.77 15.89
C LEU A 469 -22.21 9.45 15.42
N THR A 470 -22.58 8.18 15.41
CA THR A 470 -23.93 7.75 15.03
C THR A 470 -24.56 7.03 16.19
N VAL A 471 -25.70 7.54 16.65
CA VAL A 471 -26.53 6.90 17.67
C VAL A 471 -27.69 6.21 16.96
N SER A 472 -27.87 4.91 17.19
CA SER A 472 -28.90 4.10 16.54
C SER A 472 -29.48 3.05 17.49
N THR A 473 -30.73 2.67 17.28
CA THR A 473 -31.32 1.44 17.85
C THR A 473 -31.04 0.25 16.93
N SER A 474 -31.51 -0.93 17.29
CA SER A 474 -31.50 -2.11 16.42
C SER A 474 -32.26 -1.92 15.10
N THR A 475 -33.23 -1.00 15.05
CA THR A 475 -34.14 -0.81 13.91
C THR A 475 -33.96 0.52 13.18
N LYS A 476 -33.37 1.54 13.83
CA LYS A 476 -33.32 2.89 13.26
C LYS A 476 -32.11 3.70 13.72
N VAL A 477 -31.56 4.51 12.81
CA VAL A 477 -30.60 5.57 13.16
C VAL A 477 -31.33 6.76 13.76
N ILE A 478 -30.95 7.18 14.97
CA ILE A 478 -31.58 8.27 15.71
C ILE A 478 -30.91 9.60 15.36
N LYS A 479 -29.58 9.66 15.47
CA LYS A 479 -28.83 10.91 15.27
C LYS A 479 -27.42 10.61 14.75
N THR A 480 -26.99 11.34 13.73
CA THR A 480 -25.62 11.29 13.21
C THR A 480 -25.00 12.66 13.27
N ILE A 481 -23.80 12.74 13.83
CA ILE A 481 -23.03 13.96 14.02
C ILE A 481 -21.69 13.79 13.34
N SER A 482 -21.28 14.77 12.54
CA SER A 482 -19.97 14.81 11.87
C SER A 482 -19.27 16.10 12.27
N ILE A 483 -18.10 15.99 12.87
CA ILE A 483 -17.33 17.14 13.36
C ILE A 483 -15.94 17.07 12.78
N LYS A 484 -15.51 18.16 12.14
CA LYS A 484 -14.13 18.34 11.68
C LYS A 484 -13.24 18.70 12.86
N VAL A 485 -12.08 18.04 12.96
CA VAL A 485 -11.17 18.18 14.09
C VAL A 485 -9.75 18.41 13.59
N ALA A 486 -9.02 19.30 14.25
CA ALA A 486 -7.60 19.54 13.96
C ALA A 486 -6.67 18.53 14.65
N GLU A 487 -6.95 18.16 15.91
CA GLU A 487 -6.16 17.20 16.70
C GLU A 487 -7.05 16.34 17.60
N ILE A 488 -6.69 15.06 17.79
CA ILE A 488 -7.43 14.08 18.62
C ILE A 488 -6.77 13.85 19.98
N LYS A 489 -6.30 14.88 20.69
CA LYS A 489 -5.66 14.68 22.01
C LYS A 489 -6.66 14.26 23.09
N LYS A 490 -7.70 15.08 23.30
CA LYS A 490 -8.76 14.81 24.28
C LYS A 490 -10.01 15.58 23.90
N LEU A 491 -10.99 14.85 23.39
CA LEU A 491 -12.24 15.39 22.89
C LEU A 491 -13.41 14.82 23.70
N SER A 492 -14.44 15.62 23.87
CA SER A 492 -15.63 15.25 24.64
C SER A 492 -16.83 15.86 23.93
N TYR A 493 -17.73 15.03 23.43
CA TYR A 493 -18.89 15.44 22.65
C TYR A 493 -20.17 15.14 23.42
N LEU A 494 -21.01 16.15 23.60
CA LEU A 494 -22.28 16.00 24.31
C LEU A 494 -23.44 15.97 23.30
N ILE A 495 -24.17 14.87 23.27
CA ILE A 495 -25.28 14.62 22.34
C ILE A 495 -26.60 14.63 23.10
N PRO A 496 -27.50 15.61 22.88
CA PRO A 496 -28.82 15.62 23.49
C PRO A 496 -29.78 14.72 22.68
N LEU A 497 -30.55 13.91 23.39
CA LEU A 497 -31.57 13.02 22.84
C LEU A 497 -32.86 13.10 23.66
N LYS A 498 -34.00 13.26 22.99
CA LYS A 498 -35.32 13.24 23.61
C LYS A 498 -35.66 11.83 24.08
N SER A 499 -36.26 11.69 25.26
CA SER A 499 -36.70 10.39 25.84
C SER A 499 -37.56 9.57 24.87
N LYS A 500 -38.39 10.20 24.04
CA LYS A 500 -39.22 9.50 23.04
C LYS A 500 -38.42 8.81 21.93
N ALA A 501 -37.20 9.26 21.66
CA ALA A 501 -36.33 8.71 20.63
C ALA A 501 -35.38 7.64 21.17
N ILE A 502 -35.36 7.40 22.49
CA ILE A 502 -34.44 6.48 23.15
C ILE A 502 -35.10 5.12 23.27
N ASP A 503 -34.39 4.08 22.82
CA ASP A 503 -34.69 2.71 23.20
C ASP A 503 -33.97 2.40 24.51
N PHE A 504 -34.75 2.28 25.59
CA PHE A 504 -34.26 2.00 26.93
C PHE A 504 -33.78 0.56 27.12
N THR A 505 -33.94 -0.31 26.11
CA THR A 505 -33.44 -1.68 26.14
C THR A 505 -32.02 -1.78 25.59
N GLU A 506 -31.77 -1.22 24.42
CA GLU A 506 -30.46 -1.27 23.78
C GLU A 506 -30.27 -0.12 22.79
N MET A 507 -29.13 0.57 22.89
CA MET A 507 -28.76 1.65 22.00
C MET A 507 -27.29 1.54 21.61
N ASN A 508 -27.00 1.74 20.33
CA ASN A 508 -25.66 1.62 19.77
C ASN A 508 -25.08 3.01 19.47
N VAL A 509 -23.90 3.28 20.01
CA VAL A 509 -23.10 4.48 19.70
C VAL A 509 -21.90 4.04 18.85
N ASN A 510 -21.99 4.36 17.56
CA ASN A 510 -20.95 4.09 16.58
C ASN A 510 -20.02 5.30 16.44
N ILE A 511 -18.77 5.12 16.81
CA ILE A 511 -17.69 6.10 16.72
C ILE A 511 -16.85 5.75 15.50
N LYS A 512 -16.74 6.68 14.54
CA LYS A 512 -15.88 6.55 13.37
C LYS A 512 -14.96 7.76 13.27
N ILE A 513 -13.67 7.53 13.11
CA ILE A 513 -12.70 8.58 12.76
C ILE A 513 -12.35 8.37 11.31
N MET A 514 -12.58 9.40 10.51
CA MET A 514 -12.45 9.35 9.07
C MET A 514 -11.53 10.44 8.58
N SER A 515 -10.99 10.22 7.40
CA SER A 515 -10.15 11.19 6.75
C SER A 515 -10.34 11.21 5.23
N THR A 516 -10.12 12.36 4.60
CA THR A 516 -10.21 12.49 3.14
C THR A 516 -8.87 12.21 2.46
N ILE A 517 -8.86 11.30 1.51
CA ILE A 517 -7.72 10.99 0.66
C ILE A 517 -8.09 11.36 -0.78
N PRO A 518 -7.20 12.03 -1.55
CA PRO A 518 -7.46 12.29 -2.96
C PRO A 518 -7.47 10.98 -3.77
N GLY A 519 -8.25 10.94 -4.84
CA GLY A 519 -8.31 9.83 -5.77
C GLY A 519 -7.00 9.71 -6.56
N ALA A 520 -6.59 8.47 -6.87
CA ALA A 520 -5.33 8.18 -7.54
C ALA A 520 -5.18 8.84 -8.93
N LEU A 521 -6.30 9.11 -9.62
CA LEU A 521 -6.31 9.66 -10.98
C LEU A 521 -6.73 11.15 -11.04
N ASP A 522 -7.38 11.67 -10.00
CA ASP A 522 -7.84 13.07 -9.95
C ASP A 522 -7.93 13.57 -8.50
N ALA A 523 -7.15 14.61 -8.19
CA ALA A 523 -7.13 15.26 -6.88
C ALA A 523 -8.45 15.97 -6.52
N LYS A 524 -9.34 16.24 -7.49
CA LYS A 524 -10.69 16.78 -7.23
C LYS A 524 -11.62 15.73 -6.62
N HIS A 525 -11.42 14.46 -6.95
CA HIS A 525 -12.17 13.37 -6.34
C HIS A 525 -11.55 13.04 -4.98
N LYS A 526 -12.28 13.29 -3.89
CA LYS A 526 -11.84 12.93 -2.54
C LYS A 526 -12.65 11.75 -2.02
N THR A 527 -11.97 10.73 -1.52
CA THR A 527 -12.58 9.56 -0.88
C THR A 527 -12.44 9.66 0.64
N PHE A 528 -13.46 9.23 1.37
CA PHE A 528 -13.38 9.12 2.83
C PHE A 528 -12.84 7.73 3.20
N THR A 529 -11.74 7.72 3.93
CA THR A 529 -11.13 6.52 4.51
C THR A 529 -11.43 6.48 6.00
N ILE A 530 -11.96 5.36 6.49
CA ILE A 530 -12.25 5.17 7.91
C ILE A 530 -10.98 4.65 8.59
N LEU A 531 -10.36 5.48 9.44
CA LEU A 531 -9.16 5.12 10.19
C LEU A 531 -9.51 4.27 11.40
N TYR A 532 -10.58 4.63 12.11
CA TYR A 532 -11.02 3.95 13.32
C TYR A 532 -12.52 3.73 13.30
N ARG A 533 -12.96 2.56 13.76
CA ARG A 533 -14.38 2.25 14.00
C ARG A 533 -14.55 1.55 15.34
N LYS A 534 -15.47 2.06 16.16
CA LYS A 534 -15.90 1.38 17.38
C LYS A 534 -17.40 1.46 17.55
N GLN A 535 -17.99 0.36 17.99
CA GLN A 535 -19.38 0.28 18.38
C GLN A 535 -19.44 0.07 19.89
N VAL A 536 -20.17 0.94 20.58
CA VAL A 536 -20.44 0.83 22.02
C VAL A 536 -21.94 0.61 22.21
N THR A 537 -22.30 -0.53 22.79
CA THR A 537 -23.67 -0.88 23.17
C THR A 537 -23.99 -0.31 24.55
N LEU A 538 -25.04 0.50 24.64
CA LEU A 538 -25.61 1.00 25.88
C LEU A 538 -26.83 0.15 26.21
N HIS A 539 -26.80 -0.53 27.36
CA HIS A 539 -27.94 -1.28 27.88
C HIS A 539 -28.70 -0.49 28.95
N SER A 540 -29.75 -1.09 29.48
CA SER A 540 -30.73 -0.44 30.37
C SER A 540 -30.13 0.25 31.60
N GLU A 541 -29.03 -0.27 32.15
CA GLU A 541 -28.35 0.28 33.32
C GLU A 541 -27.79 1.70 33.10
N HIS A 542 -27.46 2.05 31.85
CA HIS A 542 -26.98 3.38 31.50
C HIS A 542 -28.08 4.45 31.67
N PHE A 543 -29.34 4.06 31.51
CA PHE A 543 -30.52 4.95 31.51
C PHE A 543 -31.28 4.98 32.84
N ILE A 544 -30.70 4.45 33.92
CA ILE A 544 -31.30 4.53 35.25
C ILE A 544 -31.35 5.99 35.70
N LYS A 545 -32.56 6.50 35.96
CA LYS A 545 -32.79 7.83 36.49
C LYS A 545 -32.39 7.88 37.96
N PHE A 546 -31.52 8.82 38.32
CA PHE A 546 -31.22 9.13 39.73
C PHE A 546 -31.91 10.44 40.11
N ASN A 547 -32.98 10.37 40.91
CA ASN A 547 -33.63 11.55 41.49
C ASN A 547 -32.78 12.06 42.66
N LEU A 548 -31.72 12.80 42.38
CA LEU A 548 -31.28 13.81 43.34
C LEU A 548 -32.19 15.01 43.14
N ILE A 549 -32.74 15.53 44.24
CA ILE A 549 -33.40 16.83 44.29
C ILE A 549 -32.33 17.88 43.92
N LEU A 550 -32.08 18.03 42.63
CA LEU A 550 -31.14 18.99 42.07
C LEU A 550 -32.00 20.06 41.42
N ASN A 551 -31.83 21.29 41.91
CA ASN A 551 -32.44 22.52 41.44
C ASN A 551 -32.65 22.49 39.93
N ARG A 552 -33.86 22.12 39.48
CA ARG A 552 -34.30 22.41 38.12
C ARG A 552 -34.28 23.92 38.03
N ARG A 553 -33.24 24.51 37.42
CA ARG A 553 -33.34 25.90 36.98
C ARG A 553 -34.58 25.95 36.09
N GLN A 554 -35.56 26.70 36.55
CA GLN A 554 -36.89 26.77 35.95
C GLN A 554 -36.74 27.02 34.44
N CYS A 555 -36.99 26.00 33.63
CA CYS A 555 -37.44 26.24 32.27
C CYS A 555 -38.73 27.07 32.38
N LEU A 556 -38.86 28.09 31.52
CA LEU A 556 -39.95 29.08 31.53
C LEU A 556 -41.31 28.43 31.89
N LYS A 557 -41.91 28.92 32.99
CA LYS A 557 -43.20 28.49 33.59
C LYS A 557 -44.12 27.77 32.60
N ARG A 558 -44.35 26.46 32.77
CA ARG A 558 -45.57 25.77 32.32
C ARG A 558 -45.97 24.64 33.27
N PHE A 559 -47.26 24.31 33.22
CA PHE A 559 -48.08 23.64 34.23
C PHE A 559 -47.43 22.40 34.86
N GLU A 560 -47.47 22.34 36.20
CA GLU A 560 -46.87 21.28 37.03
C GLU A 560 -47.50 19.90 36.80
N ASP A 561 -48.71 19.85 36.23
CA ASP A 561 -49.45 18.62 35.98
C ASP A 561 -49.86 18.46 34.51
N PRO A 562 -49.79 17.24 33.93
CA PRO A 562 -50.26 16.97 32.59
C PRO A 562 -51.76 17.24 32.46
N LEU A 563 -52.21 17.69 31.27
CA LEU A 563 -53.60 18.07 31.01
C LEU A 563 -54.60 16.98 31.44
N ALA A 564 -54.28 15.70 31.22
CA ALA A 564 -55.13 14.58 31.66
C ALA A 564 -55.31 14.51 33.19
N LYS A 565 -54.24 14.81 33.96
CA LYS A 565 -54.28 14.87 35.42
C LYS A 565 -55.00 16.12 35.92
N LEU A 566 -54.83 17.25 35.24
CA LEU A 566 -55.61 18.47 35.51
C LEU A 566 -57.10 18.29 35.19
N ILE A 567 -57.43 17.59 34.10
CA ILE A 567 -58.81 17.21 33.76
C ILE A 567 -59.36 16.28 34.84
N LEU A 568 -58.63 15.22 35.20
CA LEU A 568 -59.05 14.28 36.25
C LEU A 568 -59.27 15.01 37.59
N GLN A 569 -58.35 15.88 37.98
CA GLN A 569 -58.43 16.64 39.22
C GLN A 569 -59.57 17.66 39.18
N SER A 570 -59.79 18.33 38.05
CA SER A 570 -60.97 19.19 37.86
C SER A 570 -62.27 18.39 37.87
N SER A 571 -62.29 17.19 37.30
CA SER A 571 -63.45 16.29 37.28
C SER A 571 -63.77 15.75 38.67
N ILE A 572 -62.75 15.33 39.44
CA ILE A 572 -62.90 14.91 40.83
C ILE A 572 -63.39 16.09 41.69
N ASN A 573 -62.82 17.29 41.51
CA ASN A 573 -63.22 18.46 42.30
C ASN A 573 -64.66 18.92 42.01
N ASN A 574 -65.09 18.87 40.75
CA ASN A 574 -66.42 19.37 40.35
C ASN A 574 -67.52 18.30 40.46
N PHE A 575 -67.19 17.04 40.24
CA PHE A 575 -68.15 15.96 40.07
C PHE A 575 -67.86 14.72 40.93
N GLY A 576 -66.81 14.74 41.76
CA GLY A 576 -66.42 13.59 42.60
C GLY A 576 -67.46 13.18 43.65
N HIS A 577 -68.45 14.04 43.92
CA HIS A 577 -69.61 13.72 44.74
C HIS A 577 -70.73 12.97 43.97
N LEU A 578 -70.67 12.95 42.63
CA LEU A 578 -71.65 12.30 41.75
C LEU A 578 -71.09 11.06 41.06
N PHE A 579 -69.79 11.07 40.75
CA PHE A 579 -69.13 10.00 40.01
C PHE A 579 -67.78 9.66 40.63
N GLU A 580 -67.47 8.37 40.66
CA GLU A 580 -66.15 7.88 41.01
C GLU A 580 -65.29 7.87 39.75
N PHE A 581 -64.23 8.69 39.73
CA PHE A 581 -63.36 8.82 38.57
C PHE A 581 -62.13 7.93 38.74
N GLU A 582 -62.03 6.88 37.92
CA GLU A 582 -60.83 6.05 37.84
C GLU A 582 -59.81 6.61 36.84
N ASP A 583 -58.55 6.63 37.26
CA ASP A 583 -57.42 6.93 36.38
C ASP A 583 -57.13 5.71 35.49
N GLY A 584 -57.57 5.76 34.23
CA GLY A 584 -57.38 4.68 33.25
C GLY A 584 -55.92 4.29 32.99
N ILE A 585 -54.94 5.04 33.52
CA ILE A 585 -53.51 4.75 33.46
C ILE A 585 -53.06 3.86 34.65
N LYS A 586 -53.79 3.85 35.77
CA LYS A 586 -53.40 3.15 37.01
C LYS A 586 -53.91 1.71 37.13
N HIS A 587 -54.87 1.29 36.30
CA HIS A 587 -55.42 -0.06 36.35
C HIS A 587 -55.26 -0.84 35.04
N ARG A 588 -54.03 -1.30 34.79
CA ARG A 588 -53.83 -2.65 34.27
C ARG A 588 -52.73 -3.29 35.11
N PRO A 589 -52.98 -4.41 35.81
CA PRO A 589 -51.87 -5.21 36.34
C PRO A 589 -51.08 -5.73 35.14
N SER A 590 -50.01 -5.03 34.77
CA SER A 590 -49.04 -5.58 33.82
C SER A 590 -48.41 -6.78 34.50
N LYS A 591 -48.44 -7.95 33.85
CA LYS A 591 -47.76 -9.15 34.33
C LYS A 591 -46.27 -8.81 34.52
N GLU A 592 -45.85 -8.60 35.77
CA GLU A 592 -44.45 -8.32 36.10
C GLU A 592 -43.66 -9.63 35.95
N TRP A 593 -42.63 -9.60 35.11
CA TRP A 593 -41.67 -10.68 35.00
C TRP A 593 -40.74 -10.64 36.21
N GLN A 594 -40.25 -11.81 36.63
CA GLN A 594 -39.36 -11.95 37.78
C GLN A 594 -38.12 -12.75 37.37
N MET A 595 -36.95 -12.29 37.81
CA MET A 595 -35.66 -12.94 37.61
C MET A 595 -34.84 -12.90 38.90
N TYR A 596 -33.93 -13.86 39.07
CA TYR A 596 -33.15 -14.04 40.29
C TYR A 596 -31.64 -14.06 40.00
N VAL A 597 -30.86 -13.55 40.95
CA VAL A 597 -29.39 -13.63 40.98
C VAL A 597 -28.98 -14.14 42.36
N ARG A 598 -28.10 -15.15 42.42
CA ARG A 598 -27.58 -15.68 43.69
C ARG A 598 -26.67 -14.62 44.34
N LEU A 599 -26.70 -14.49 45.66
CA LEU A 599 -25.74 -13.64 46.38
C LEU A 599 -24.67 -14.55 47.02
N PRO A 600 -23.39 -14.17 46.98
CA PRO A 600 -22.32 -14.85 47.70
C PRO A 600 -22.41 -14.59 49.21
N ASP A 601 -21.80 -15.44 50.02
CA ASP A 601 -21.90 -15.35 51.49
C ASP A 601 -21.44 -13.99 52.07
N LYS A 602 -20.54 -13.29 51.38
CA LYS A 602 -20.03 -11.94 51.73
C LYS A 602 -20.57 -10.83 50.82
N TYR A 603 -21.79 -10.96 50.29
CA TYR A 603 -22.36 -9.99 49.33
C TYR A 603 -22.38 -8.54 49.81
N GLN A 604 -22.41 -8.31 51.13
CA GLN A 604 -22.36 -6.97 51.73
C GLN A 604 -21.04 -6.23 51.42
N GLU A 605 -19.91 -6.96 51.32
CA GLU A 605 -18.62 -6.41 50.92
C GLU A 605 -18.55 -6.20 49.41
N VAL A 606 -19.18 -7.09 48.64
CA VAL A 606 -19.24 -7.04 47.18
C VAL A 606 -19.99 -5.80 46.69
N PHE A 607 -21.10 -5.44 47.32
CA PHE A 607 -21.82 -4.20 47.03
C PHE A 607 -21.03 -2.92 47.32
N ARG A 608 -19.88 -3.00 48.01
CA ARG A 608 -18.97 -1.86 48.23
C ARG A 608 -17.91 -1.72 47.13
N ASN A 609 -17.78 -2.70 46.24
CA ASN A 609 -16.77 -2.66 45.17
C ASN A 609 -17.15 -1.66 44.07
N LYS A 610 -16.24 -0.73 43.77
CA LYS A 610 -16.44 0.33 42.77
C LYS A 610 -16.02 -0.07 41.37
N GLU A 611 -15.31 -1.18 41.20
CA GLU A 611 -14.64 -1.47 39.93
C GLU A 611 -15.58 -1.73 38.76
N ASN A 612 -16.74 -2.36 39.01
CA ASN A 612 -17.69 -2.76 37.95
C ASN A 612 -18.65 -1.64 37.53
N THR A 613 -18.59 -0.47 38.18
CA THR A 613 -19.43 0.69 37.87
C THR A 613 -18.66 1.82 37.17
N LYS A 614 -17.44 1.54 36.67
CA LYS A 614 -16.56 2.50 35.98
C LYS A 614 -17.21 3.21 34.77
N HIS A 615 -18.21 2.60 34.14
CA HIS A 615 -18.94 3.15 32.99
C HIS A 615 -20.06 4.13 33.39
N LEU A 616 -20.51 4.12 34.66
CA LEU A 616 -21.51 5.04 35.20
C LEU A 616 -20.88 6.37 35.67
N THR A 617 -21.72 7.39 35.88
CA THR A 617 -21.28 8.68 36.43
C THR A 617 -20.91 8.55 37.90
N SER A 618 -19.98 9.37 38.41
CA SER A 618 -19.60 9.35 39.83
C SER A 618 -20.80 9.47 40.76
N LYS A 619 -21.76 10.33 40.43
CA LYS A 619 -23.00 10.50 41.20
C LYS A 619 -23.87 9.24 41.19
N LYS A 620 -24.05 8.60 40.02
CA LYS A 620 -24.80 7.32 39.91
C LYS A 620 -24.11 6.24 40.74
N VAL A 621 -22.78 6.12 40.66
CA VAL A 621 -22.00 5.16 41.48
C VAL A 621 -22.24 5.38 42.96
N THR A 622 -22.09 6.63 43.45
CA THR A 622 -22.34 6.94 44.86
C THR A 622 -23.77 6.63 45.28
N TYR A 623 -24.74 6.95 44.44
CA TYR A 623 -26.16 6.62 44.68
C TYR A 623 -26.38 5.11 44.77
N PHE A 624 -25.86 4.32 43.81
CA PHE A 624 -25.94 2.87 43.87
C PHE A 624 -25.32 2.32 45.14
N LEU A 625 -24.12 2.77 45.49
CA LEU A 625 -23.46 2.37 46.73
C LEU A 625 -24.33 2.68 47.96
N GLN A 626 -24.90 3.88 48.05
CA GLN A 626 -25.79 4.26 49.15
C GLN A 626 -27.03 3.37 49.24
N GLN A 627 -27.68 3.08 48.11
CA GLN A 627 -28.88 2.25 48.08
C GLN A 627 -28.58 0.79 48.45
N PHE A 628 -27.54 0.20 47.85
CA PHE A 628 -27.15 -1.20 48.09
C PHE A 628 -26.50 -1.43 49.45
N THR A 629 -25.93 -0.40 50.08
CA THR A 629 -25.35 -0.49 51.44
C THR A 629 -26.28 0.01 52.54
N SER A 630 -27.51 0.42 52.20
CA SER A 630 -28.50 0.83 53.20
C SER A 630 -28.86 -0.34 54.11
N GLU A 631 -28.89 -0.09 55.43
CA GLU A 631 -29.22 -1.15 56.40
C GLU A 631 -30.62 -1.72 56.17
N GLU A 632 -31.57 -0.90 55.71
CA GLU A 632 -32.95 -1.32 55.42
C GLU A 632 -33.00 -2.31 54.26
N PHE A 633 -32.21 -2.10 53.21
CA PHE A 633 -32.12 -3.04 52.09
C PHE A 633 -31.36 -4.31 52.47
N LEU A 634 -30.20 -4.18 53.14
CA LEU A 634 -29.37 -5.32 53.57
C LEU A 634 -30.08 -6.24 54.58
N LYS A 635 -31.01 -5.71 55.38
CA LYS A 635 -31.86 -6.48 56.30
C LYS A 635 -33.17 -6.97 55.65
N SER A 636 -33.31 -6.85 54.33
CA SER A 636 -34.50 -7.24 53.56
C SER A 636 -35.80 -6.54 54.00
N LYS A 637 -35.70 -5.32 54.57
CA LYS A 637 -36.86 -4.56 55.07
C LYS A 637 -37.46 -3.62 54.02
N SER A 638 -36.75 -3.38 52.92
CA SER A 638 -37.17 -2.46 51.86
C SER A 638 -36.75 -2.95 50.48
N ASN A 639 -37.49 -2.54 49.46
CA ASN A 639 -37.22 -2.84 48.06
C ASN A 639 -36.59 -1.61 47.39
N LEU A 640 -35.53 -1.82 46.61
CA LEU A 640 -34.96 -0.77 45.76
C LEU A 640 -35.78 -0.66 44.48
N ILE A 641 -36.06 0.56 44.04
CA ILE A 641 -36.79 0.82 42.80
C ILE A 641 -35.94 1.70 41.90
N PHE A 642 -35.49 1.13 40.79
CA PHE A 642 -34.81 1.88 39.74
C PHE A 642 -35.80 2.20 38.61
N SER A 643 -35.82 3.48 38.21
CA SER A 643 -36.68 3.94 37.10
C SER A 643 -35.85 4.04 35.83
N ILE A 644 -36.28 3.34 34.77
CA ILE A 644 -35.62 3.30 33.46
C ILE A 644 -36.67 3.68 32.41
N GLY A 645 -36.59 4.90 31.89
CA GLY A 645 -37.65 5.45 31.02
C GLY A 645 -38.99 5.56 31.77
N ASN A 646 -39.99 4.78 31.30
CA ASN A 646 -41.31 4.64 31.92
C ASN A 646 -41.45 3.34 32.73
N GLU A 647 -40.43 2.49 32.73
CA GLU A 647 -40.42 1.18 33.39
C GLU A 647 -39.78 1.27 34.78
N LYS A 648 -40.27 0.47 35.72
CA LYS A 648 -39.74 0.39 37.09
C LYS A 648 -39.21 -1.01 37.33
N VAL A 649 -37.94 -1.10 37.70
CA VAL A 649 -37.30 -2.34 38.12
C VAL A 649 -37.23 -2.35 39.63
N LYS A 650 -37.96 -3.27 40.27
CA LYS A 650 -37.91 -3.47 41.73
C LYS A 650 -36.89 -4.55 42.03
N ILE A 651 -36.05 -4.32 43.03
CA ILE A 651 -35.01 -5.22 43.48
C ILE A 651 -35.20 -5.45 44.97
N GLU A 652 -35.25 -6.72 45.39
CA GLU A 652 -35.43 -7.11 46.78
C GLU A 652 -34.45 -8.23 47.14
N ILE A 653 -33.90 -8.20 48.37
CA ILE A 653 -33.19 -9.34 48.93
C ILE A 653 -34.24 -10.30 49.46
N TYR A 654 -34.42 -11.40 48.74
CA TYR A 654 -35.39 -12.42 49.06
C TYR A 654 -34.71 -13.52 49.86
N ASN A 655 -35.11 -13.64 51.13
CA ASN A 655 -34.67 -14.70 52.03
C ASN A 655 -35.80 -15.73 52.14
N ASP A 656 -35.69 -16.83 51.41
CA ASP A 656 -36.67 -17.91 51.45
C ASP A 656 -36.43 -18.90 52.60
N SER A 657 -35.49 -18.59 53.50
CA SER A 657 -35.06 -19.43 54.63
C SER A 657 -34.49 -20.81 54.23
N PHE A 658 -34.28 -21.07 52.93
CA PHE A 658 -33.83 -22.36 52.39
C PHE A 658 -32.52 -22.25 51.59
N SER A 659 -32.33 -21.17 50.85
CA SER A 659 -31.13 -20.90 50.06
C SER A 659 -30.34 -19.71 50.61
N ASN A 660 -29.06 -19.59 50.23
CA ASN A 660 -28.29 -18.36 50.44
C ASN A 660 -29.10 -17.16 49.91
N PRO A 661 -29.03 -15.98 50.55
CA PRO A 661 -29.84 -14.81 50.19
C PRO A 661 -29.85 -14.59 48.67
N LEU A 662 -31.03 -14.41 48.08
CA LEU A 662 -31.18 -14.21 46.65
C LEU A 662 -31.56 -12.77 46.35
N LEU A 663 -31.11 -12.26 45.20
CA LEU A 663 -31.54 -10.98 44.69
C LEU A 663 -32.67 -11.20 43.67
N LYS A 664 -33.88 -10.81 44.03
CA LYS A 664 -35.05 -10.89 43.16
C LYS A 664 -35.25 -9.55 42.45
N LEU A 665 -35.34 -9.60 41.12
CA LEU A 665 -35.66 -8.46 40.28
C LEU A 665 -37.04 -8.65 39.67
N SER A 666 -37.84 -7.59 39.59
CA SER A 666 -39.14 -7.59 38.90
C SER A 666 -39.35 -6.35 38.04
N SER A 667 -39.96 -6.53 36.86
CA SER A 667 -40.27 -5.46 35.90
C SER A 667 -41.32 -5.92 34.88
N ALA A 668 -42.10 -4.99 34.30
CA ALA A 668 -43.06 -5.33 33.24
C ALA A 668 -42.36 -5.62 31.90
N ASN A 669 -41.17 -5.07 31.65
CA ASN A 669 -40.39 -5.31 30.44
C ASN A 669 -39.27 -6.35 30.65
N ILE A 670 -39.42 -7.52 30.02
CA ILE A 670 -38.49 -8.64 30.16
C ILE A 670 -37.05 -8.33 29.69
N LYS A 671 -36.87 -7.48 28.66
CA LYS A 671 -35.53 -7.12 28.18
C LYS A 671 -34.82 -6.20 29.16
N ILE A 672 -35.52 -5.22 29.71
CA ILE A 672 -34.97 -4.34 30.75
C ILE A 672 -34.64 -5.15 32.00
N LEU A 673 -35.50 -6.09 32.38
CA LEU A 673 -35.26 -7.01 33.49
C LEU A 673 -34.00 -7.85 33.27
N SER A 674 -33.85 -8.42 32.07
CA SER A 674 -32.68 -9.22 31.70
C SER A 674 -31.38 -8.42 31.74
N ASN A 675 -31.37 -7.21 31.19
CA ASN A 675 -30.18 -6.33 31.22
C ASN A 675 -29.78 -5.98 32.65
N MET A 676 -30.76 -5.59 33.48
CA MET A 676 -30.52 -5.26 34.89
C MET A 676 -30.03 -6.46 35.69
N ARG A 677 -30.56 -7.66 35.42
CA ARG A 677 -30.10 -8.89 36.04
C ARG A 677 -28.65 -9.21 35.67
N ASN A 678 -28.29 -9.08 34.38
CA ASN A 678 -26.91 -9.31 33.93
C ASN A 678 -25.95 -8.28 34.55
N PHE A 679 -26.32 -6.99 34.57
CA PHE A 679 -25.54 -5.95 35.21
C PHE A 679 -25.27 -6.23 36.70
N LEU A 680 -26.29 -6.66 37.46
CA LEU A 680 -26.10 -7.00 38.87
C LEU A 680 -25.27 -8.28 39.06
N SER A 681 -25.43 -9.26 38.17
CA SER A 681 -24.59 -10.46 38.18
C SER A 681 -23.11 -10.10 37.95
N ASP A 682 -22.82 -9.26 36.96
CA ASP A 682 -21.45 -8.77 36.70
C ASP A 682 -20.88 -8.00 37.90
N LEU A 683 -21.71 -7.19 38.55
CA LEU A 683 -21.32 -6.44 39.75
C LEU A 683 -20.97 -7.40 40.90
N ILE A 684 -21.77 -8.44 41.11
CA ILE A 684 -21.64 -9.39 42.22
C ILE A 684 -20.46 -10.34 42.02
N TYR A 685 -20.29 -10.87 40.82
CA TYR A 685 -19.34 -11.95 40.56
C TYR A 685 -18.02 -11.48 39.94
N CYS A 686 -17.85 -10.16 39.71
CA CYS A 686 -16.65 -9.54 39.15
C CYS A 686 -16.13 -10.28 37.92
N VAL A 687 -16.86 -10.17 36.79
CA VAL A 687 -16.55 -10.82 35.49
C VAL A 687 -16.16 -12.29 35.66
N PHE A 688 -17.13 -13.21 35.79
CA PHE A 688 -17.07 -14.67 35.55
C PHE A 688 -15.72 -15.44 35.54
N THR A 689 -14.64 -15.01 36.18
CA THR A 689 -13.30 -15.59 35.97
C THR A 689 -13.13 -16.90 36.73
N ASN A 690 -13.98 -17.13 37.75
CA ASN A 690 -13.84 -18.26 38.67
C ASN A 690 -15.06 -19.20 38.67
N PHE A 691 -16.09 -18.94 37.88
CA PHE A 691 -17.31 -19.76 37.82
C PHE A 691 -17.58 -20.26 36.39
N ALA A 692 -18.08 -21.49 36.28
CA ALA A 692 -18.45 -22.07 35.00
C ALA A 692 -19.74 -21.40 34.49
N PRO A 693 -19.78 -20.92 33.22
CA PRO A 693 -20.93 -20.22 32.68
C PRO A 693 -22.21 -21.03 32.85
N GLY A 694 -23.20 -20.48 33.57
CA GLY A 694 -24.50 -21.14 33.80
C GLY A 694 -24.78 -21.49 35.26
N ASN A 695 -23.76 -21.50 36.13
CA ASN A 695 -23.89 -21.84 37.55
C ASN A 695 -24.23 -20.62 38.44
N GLU A 696 -24.12 -19.39 37.92
CA GLU A 696 -24.40 -18.14 38.64
C GLU A 696 -25.90 -17.76 38.63
N PHE A 697 -26.73 -18.59 38.00
CA PHE A 697 -28.04 -18.23 37.51
C PHE A 697 -29.12 -19.24 37.93
N ILE A 698 -30.21 -18.75 38.53
CA ILE A 698 -31.36 -19.59 38.88
C ILE A 698 -32.51 -19.29 37.92
N ASN A 699 -32.99 -20.30 37.21
CA ASN A 699 -34.16 -20.18 36.33
C ASN A 699 -35.45 -20.09 37.18
N LEU A 700 -36.38 -19.23 36.78
CA LEU A 700 -37.71 -19.11 37.40
C LEU A 700 -38.44 -20.46 37.44
N SER A 701 -38.29 -21.28 36.41
CA SER A 701 -38.89 -22.63 36.39
C SER A 701 -38.36 -23.48 37.54
N SER A 702 -37.05 -23.43 37.82
CA SER A 702 -36.44 -24.19 38.91
C SER A 702 -36.98 -23.76 40.27
N TYR A 703 -37.14 -22.44 40.50
CA TYR A 703 -37.73 -21.92 41.73
C TYR A 703 -39.21 -22.31 41.87
N ALA A 704 -40.00 -22.17 40.80
CA ALA A 704 -41.40 -22.58 40.80
C ALA A 704 -41.56 -24.10 41.03
N THR A 705 -40.67 -24.92 40.48
CA THR A 705 -40.62 -26.36 40.73
C THR A 705 -40.29 -26.65 42.19
N ILE A 706 -39.31 -25.96 42.79
CA ILE A 706 -38.97 -26.08 44.23
C ILE A 706 -40.16 -25.67 45.12
N GLU A 707 -40.78 -24.53 44.86
CA GLU A 707 -41.91 -24.03 45.64
C GLU A 707 -43.13 -24.97 45.55
N ASN A 708 -43.42 -25.50 44.35
CA ASN A 708 -44.50 -26.46 44.13
C ASN A 708 -44.21 -27.80 44.81
N LEU A 709 -42.96 -28.28 44.74
CA LEU A 709 -42.52 -29.47 45.48
C LEU A 709 -42.66 -29.26 47.00
N GLN A 710 -42.33 -28.08 47.53
CA GLN A 710 -42.52 -27.79 48.95
C GLN A 710 -43.98 -27.69 49.38
N LYS A 711 -44.85 -27.10 48.55
CA LYS A 711 -46.30 -27.13 48.81
C LYS A 711 -46.80 -28.57 48.83
N ALA A 712 -46.33 -29.40 47.89
CA ALA A 712 -46.67 -30.81 47.86
C ALA A 712 -46.13 -31.55 49.11
N VAL A 713 -44.86 -31.39 49.47
CA VAL A 713 -44.27 -31.98 50.70
C VAL A 713 -44.99 -31.50 51.97
N ARG A 714 -45.27 -30.20 52.12
CA ARG A 714 -46.02 -29.68 53.29
C ARG A 714 -47.45 -30.23 53.36
N THR A 715 -48.08 -30.46 52.20
CA THR A 715 -49.40 -31.08 52.12
C THR A 715 -49.32 -32.56 52.49
N CYS A 716 -48.25 -33.27 52.08
CA CYS A 716 -47.95 -34.66 52.46
C CYS A 716 -47.46 -34.82 53.91
N ILE A 717 -46.93 -33.78 54.56
CA ILE A 717 -46.64 -33.81 56.01
C ILE A 717 -47.95 -33.65 56.82
N ALA A 718 -48.96 -33.01 56.24
CA ALA A 718 -50.27 -32.82 56.86
C ALA A 718 -51.28 -33.97 56.57
N ALA A 719 -50.97 -34.90 55.67
CA ALA A 719 -51.79 -36.06 55.28
C ALA A 719 -50.95 -37.35 55.17
N SER A 720 -51.54 -38.54 55.01
CA SER A 720 -50.83 -39.84 55.08
C SER A 720 -49.71 -40.03 54.04
N SER A 721 -48.71 -40.84 54.39
CA SER A 721 -47.33 -40.86 53.84
C SER A 721 -47.08 -41.57 52.50
N GLU A 722 -48.11 -41.96 51.74
CA GLU A 722 -47.90 -42.81 50.53
C GLU A 722 -47.33 -42.05 49.32
N ASP A 723 -47.44 -40.71 49.27
CA ASP A 723 -46.89 -39.90 48.18
C ASP A 723 -45.47 -39.35 48.47
N LEU A 724 -44.86 -39.71 49.60
CA LEU A 724 -43.62 -39.07 50.08
C LEU A 724 -42.38 -39.48 49.27
N GLU A 725 -42.27 -40.75 48.89
CA GLU A 725 -41.09 -41.32 48.22
C GLU A 725 -40.88 -40.77 46.79
N PRO A 726 -41.92 -40.69 45.93
CA PRO A 726 -41.81 -40.04 44.62
C PRO A 726 -41.53 -38.53 44.72
N LEU A 727 -42.02 -37.89 45.79
CA LEU A 727 -41.74 -36.49 46.09
C LEU A 727 -40.29 -36.26 46.53
N ILE A 728 -39.72 -37.17 47.32
CA ILE A 728 -38.30 -37.16 47.71
C ILE A 728 -37.41 -37.38 46.48
N GLU A 729 -37.73 -38.33 45.61
CA GLU A 729 -36.98 -38.54 44.36
C GLU A 729 -37.06 -37.31 43.43
N GLN A 730 -38.24 -36.68 43.29
CA GLN A 730 -38.36 -35.42 42.56
C GLN A 730 -37.60 -34.27 43.22
N PHE A 731 -37.53 -34.25 44.55
CA PHE A 731 -36.76 -33.26 45.30
C PHE A 731 -35.25 -33.46 45.11
N GLU A 732 -34.72 -34.67 45.28
CA GLU A 732 -33.30 -34.95 45.05
C GLU A 732 -32.89 -34.67 43.60
N ARG A 733 -33.71 -35.08 42.63
CA ARG A 733 -33.43 -34.88 41.20
C ARG A 733 -33.48 -33.41 40.76
N ASN A 734 -34.40 -32.61 41.29
CA ASN A 734 -34.61 -31.23 40.84
C ASN A 734 -33.97 -30.16 41.75
N VAL A 735 -33.64 -30.50 43.00
CA VAL A 735 -33.08 -29.56 43.99
C VAL A 735 -31.60 -29.86 44.25
N ILE A 736 -31.23 -31.12 44.52
CA ILE A 736 -29.83 -31.52 44.75
C ILE A 736 -29.04 -31.61 43.43
N GLY A 737 -29.71 -31.99 42.33
CA GLY A 737 -29.08 -32.08 41.00
C GLY A 737 -28.91 -30.75 40.24
N VAL A 738 -29.63 -29.69 40.62
CA VAL A 738 -29.72 -28.42 39.85
C VAL A 738 -29.16 -27.21 40.61
N LEU A 739 -29.15 -27.23 41.95
CA LEU A 739 -28.44 -26.22 42.74
C LEU A 739 -26.99 -26.69 42.92
N PRO A 740 -25.98 -25.99 42.36
CA PRO A 740 -24.61 -26.33 42.66
C PRO A 740 -24.31 -25.97 44.11
N ILE A 741 -23.65 -26.90 44.82
CA ILE A 741 -23.14 -26.78 46.20
C ILE A 741 -22.54 -25.38 46.41
#